data_AF-D5E6G4-F1
#
_entry.id   AF-D5E6G4-F1
#
_cell.length_a   1.000
_cell.length_b   1.000
_cell.length_c   1.000
_cell.angle_alpha   90.00
_cell.angle_beta   90.00
_cell.angle_gamma   90.00
#
_symmetry.space_group_name_H-M   'P 1'
#
loop_
_entity.id
_entity.type
_entity.pdbx_description
1 polymer ?
#
loop_
_entity_poly.entity_id
_entity_poly.type
_entity_poly.pdbx_seq_one_letter_code
_entity_poly.pdbx_strand_id
1 'polypeptide(L)'
;MNNNEKLEQQKKQFINPLNQIDNTKKIGNLFYSKDNFLKVYKNKIYMEKSDEAFGLKPETILLFANFFSLMIKENKQNSSVFINYDDKKNSNLYANIFARTLYKNGIKINSFKDSSLIPKPIKFMFITKSNSDYIVDFSSFLDDEKSTTISFFYGNGNVFSEKIVSKMVYETIQNSQDLSFQVPVEKYEENFFDHHIYNYLSKNKINFDGSSYFTITDKTNEFFYKNFLKSKTVSISKSLINISCNSTLRPLQLATLKGKLKSKYISFLISNEGYSLRVAISKKRTKIKYLTADEIAVLYLDNIIKNIDKNELKNKYIVKTIATTSFINEWAKVREIKIKEVDEYNYEQVISDKNALLYFNEDYVFLSYDDETQTNNSYKFLEELSNILNRYKKIDEIVDYIDFLTAPYNHYYNEIMSFNSTYTDASKFLSRIKLLDKIENETIIRKDIIESGFDKPFWIVKIYLSNGTSIILKYSMVYSKITYYVQNKWKTNESKILAITNEKTALRAIEDIKNDTVKIKRKYLSVIKYLVFVLITILIFVFLFTSVYQLEKKQPGVDTTKVFWKLFSSAFYGNYKIKIGVVSIFSMVVVDLFITSLYWKRSLTFQHQKVTWRDVITISFIGKILQKITPKSLGADVGNFWYLRKKGVPGNVIVSVTISSTIIYQIKSVVQGFIIIPLGLYLFSDIFYDLQDKNTQIFIAFLVLGIFVDTMIGLVVVLATLVKKVQNFLLKLIIFIGTKIVFLPVLDWDKKRANYEEILSINRKTLKMLLTNWKIFLELFFYKFIQIFTNGLGIYGILSGAFKTNLAGGTYFNAVFGYTLADTANAISITPGGSGTAEYFIKQIFSQITQSTTINIDKHGKFESVYISTKDVSTIVTAVNSVASVIIPSLLSALFLLTVYIGETRKNKYARKRRNLCIMENNDIKNVKLKTTFYVAATIVWVVGIAVVSGLYMWI
;
A
#
# COMPACT_ATOMS: atom_id res chain seq x y z
N MET A 1 35.83 -31.46 11.31
CA MET A 1 36.15 -31.39 9.87
C MET A 1 37.26 -30.38 9.68
N ASN A 2 38.39 -30.83 9.15
CA ASN A 2 39.49 -29.96 8.76
C ASN A 2 39.07 -29.13 7.51
N ASN A 3 39.66 -27.96 7.27
CA ASN A 3 39.29 -27.10 6.13
C ASN A 3 39.42 -27.83 4.78
N ASN A 4 40.38 -28.73 4.65
CA ASN A 4 40.57 -29.56 3.46
C ASN A 4 39.47 -30.62 3.28
N GLU A 5 38.96 -31.22 4.36
CA GLU A 5 37.83 -32.17 4.28
C GLU A 5 36.52 -31.46 3.92
N LYS A 6 36.36 -30.20 4.37
CA LYS A 6 35.20 -29.36 4.04
C LYS A 6 35.25 -28.91 2.58
N LEU A 7 36.43 -28.53 2.09
CA LEU A 7 36.67 -28.23 0.68
C LEU A 7 36.44 -29.47 -0.20
N GLU A 8 36.93 -30.64 0.21
CA GLU A 8 36.68 -31.91 -0.50
C GLU A 8 35.21 -32.31 -0.54
N GLN A 9 34.46 -32.16 0.57
CA GLN A 9 33.02 -32.43 0.58
C GLN A 9 32.25 -31.43 -0.29
N GLN A 10 32.61 -30.15 -0.27
CA GLN A 10 32.01 -29.13 -1.14
C GLN A 10 32.34 -29.38 -2.61
N LYS A 11 33.60 -29.74 -2.93
CA LYS A 11 34.01 -30.21 -4.25
C LYS A 11 33.20 -31.42 -4.68
N LYS A 12 33.09 -32.46 -3.85
CA LYS A 12 32.27 -33.66 -4.17
C LYS A 12 30.79 -33.31 -4.36
N GLN A 13 30.21 -32.40 -3.57
CA GLN A 13 28.82 -31.94 -3.75
C GLN A 13 28.60 -31.16 -5.06
N PHE A 14 29.59 -30.38 -5.51
CA PHE A 14 29.50 -29.57 -6.73
C PHE A 14 29.90 -30.36 -7.99
N ILE A 15 30.95 -31.19 -7.89
CA ILE A 15 31.62 -31.90 -8.99
C ILE A 15 31.01 -33.28 -9.27
N ASN A 16 30.62 -34.07 -8.27
CA ASN A 16 30.06 -35.41 -8.53
C ASN A 16 28.83 -35.37 -9.43
N PRO A 17 27.93 -34.38 -9.29
CA PRO A 17 26.86 -34.21 -10.26
C PRO A 17 27.43 -33.89 -11.65
N LEU A 18 28.36 -32.93 -11.78
CA LEU A 18 28.96 -32.53 -13.07
C LEU A 18 29.69 -33.68 -13.80
N ASN A 19 30.38 -34.56 -13.07
CA ASN A 19 31.11 -35.71 -13.63
C ASN A 19 30.20 -36.90 -14.01
N GLN A 20 28.97 -36.98 -13.48
CA GLN A 20 28.01 -38.06 -13.78
C GLN A 20 27.03 -37.71 -14.92
N ILE A 21 27.26 -36.60 -15.64
CA ILE A 21 26.28 -36.03 -16.56
C ILE A 21 26.85 -35.95 -17.98
N ASP A 22 26.46 -36.93 -18.80
CA ASP A 22 26.58 -36.86 -20.27
C ASP A 22 25.38 -36.12 -20.91
N ASN A 23 24.69 -35.26 -20.15
CA ASN A 23 23.47 -34.58 -20.61
C ASN A 23 23.32 -33.17 -20.03
N THR A 24 23.56 -32.18 -20.89
CA THR A 24 23.48 -30.71 -20.69
C THR A 24 22.27 -30.20 -19.87
N LYS A 25 21.14 -30.92 -19.82
CA LYS A 25 19.95 -30.57 -19.01
C LYS A 25 20.18 -30.56 -17.48
N LYS A 26 21.11 -31.34 -16.92
CA LYS A 26 21.27 -31.44 -15.45
C LYS A 26 22.21 -30.38 -14.85
N ILE A 27 23.17 -29.85 -15.62
CA ILE A 27 24.10 -28.79 -15.17
C ILE A 27 23.36 -27.51 -14.77
N GLY A 28 22.32 -27.16 -15.53
CA GLY A 28 21.47 -25.98 -15.26
C GLY A 28 20.60 -26.10 -14.01
N ASN A 29 20.39 -27.28 -13.43
CA ASN A 29 19.66 -27.39 -12.15
C ASN A 29 20.58 -27.19 -10.94
N LEU A 30 21.89 -27.44 -11.08
CA LEU A 30 22.87 -27.21 -10.02
C LEU A 30 23.08 -25.71 -9.78
N PHE A 31 23.41 -24.93 -10.80
CA PHE A 31 23.73 -23.50 -10.65
C PHE A 31 22.56 -22.63 -10.15
N TYR A 32 21.32 -23.13 -10.20
CA TYR A 32 20.12 -22.36 -9.84
C TYR A 32 19.42 -22.88 -8.58
N SER A 33 20.04 -23.83 -7.85
CA SER A 33 19.55 -24.28 -6.55
C SER A 33 19.76 -23.20 -5.47
N LYS A 34 18.88 -23.19 -4.46
CA LYS A 34 18.81 -22.17 -3.40
C LYS A 34 20.09 -22.04 -2.56
N ASP A 35 20.90 -23.09 -2.54
CA ASP A 35 22.03 -23.23 -1.63
C ASP A 35 23.38 -22.90 -2.30
N ASN A 36 23.37 -22.46 -3.57
CA ASN A 36 24.59 -22.11 -4.30
C ASN A 36 24.88 -20.60 -4.28
N PHE A 37 26.02 -20.24 -3.69
CA PHE A 37 26.56 -18.87 -3.59
C PHE A 37 27.19 -18.37 -4.89
N LEU A 38 27.38 -19.26 -5.87
CA LEU A 38 27.91 -19.02 -7.20
C LEU A 38 26.86 -19.44 -8.24
N LYS A 39 26.46 -18.50 -9.11
CA LYS A 39 25.48 -18.77 -10.19
C LYS A 39 26.02 -18.26 -11.51
N VAL A 40 25.91 -19.05 -12.58
CA VAL A 40 26.22 -18.61 -13.94
C VAL A 40 24.93 -18.35 -14.66
N TYR A 41 24.86 -17.24 -15.39
CA TYR A 41 23.76 -16.98 -16.31
C TYR A 41 24.25 -16.10 -17.46
N LYS A 42 24.11 -16.59 -18.70
CA LYS A 42 24.65 -15.97 -19.91
C LYS A 42 26.14 -15.66 -19.78
N ASN A 43 26.51 -14.41 -20.06
CA ASN A 43 27.86 -13.92 -19.96
C ASN A 43 28.25 -13.50 -18.53
N LYS A 44 27.46 -13.86 -17.51
CA LYS A 44 27.60 -13.34 -16.14
C LYS A 44 27.82 -14.44 -15.11
N ILE A 45 28.67 -14.12 -14.13
CA ILE A 45 28.87 -14.89 -12.91
C ILE A 45 28.36 -14.05 -11.73
N TYR A 46 27.41 -14.59 -10.99
CA TYR A 46 26.83 -13.99 -9.79
C TYR A 46 27.44 -14.63 -8.55
N MET A 47 27.90 -13.80 -7.62
CA MET A 47 28.55 -14.24 -6.41
C MET A 47 27.97 -13.52 -5.19
N GLU A 48 27.60 -14.30 -4.17
CA GLU A 48 27.14 -13.79 -2.88
C GLU A 48 28.26 -13.96 -1.82
N LYS A 49 28.36 -13.01 -0.89
CA LYS A 49 29.30 -13.09 0.24
C LYS A 49 28.94 -14.30 1.11
N SER A 50 29.88 -15.23 1.22
CA SER A 50 29.74 -16.47 1.99
C SER A 50 31.08 -16.88 2.56
N ASP A 51 31.08 -17.58 3.71
CA ASP A 51 32.28 -18.16 4.31
C ASP A 51 32.72 -19.46 3.60
N GLU A 52 31.95 -19.94 2.63
CA GLU A 52 32.27 -21.12 1.83
C GLU A 52 33.44 -20.90 0.84
N ALA A 53 33.97 -21.99 0.29
CA ALA A 53 35.20 -21.97 -0.52
C ALA A 53 35.10 -21.15 -1.82
N PHE A 54 33.90 -21.08 -2.43
CA PHE A 54 33.65 -20.35 -3.68
C PHE A 54 32.68 -19.16 -3.51
N GLY A 55 32.58 -18.62 -2.29
CA GLY A 55 31.85 -17.38 -2.03
C GLY A 55 32.60 -16.14 -2.53
N LEU A 56 31.96 -14.97 -2.50
CA LEU A 56 32.58 -13.70 -2.90
C LEU A 56 33.78 -13.34 -2.00
N LYS A 57 35.00 -13.71 -2.40
CA LYS A 57 36.28 -13.47 -1.71
C LYS A 57 37.43 -13.22 -2.70
N PRO A 58 38.51 -12.52 -2.28
CA PRO A 58 39.66 -12.23 -3.14
C PRO A 58 40.25 -13.43 -3.88
N GLU A 59 40.33 -14.58 -3.21
CA GLU A 59 40.93 -15.81 -3.72
C GLU A 59 40.12 -16.37 -4.91
N THR A 60 38.79 -16.32 -4.81
CA THR A 60 37.88 -16.75 -5.88
C THR A 60 37.99 -15.86 -7.12
N ILE A 61 38.13 -14.54 -6.92
CA ILE A 61 38.30 -13.58 -8.02
C ILE A 61 39.64 -13.79 -8.74
N LEU A 62 40.69 -14.07 -7.97
CA LEU A 62 42.02 -14.30 -8.51
C LEU A 62 42.08 -15.60 -9.32
N LEU A 63 41.41 -16.65 -8.84
CA LEU A 63 41.20 -17.88 -9.60
C LEU A 63 40.52 -17.62 -10.95
N PHE A 64 39.41 -16.86 -10.95
CA PHE A 64 38.72 -16.48 -12.18
C PHE A 64 39.62 -15.68 -13.13
N ALA A 65 40.43 -14.76 -12.60
CA ALA A 65 41.34 -13.95 -13.41
C ALA A 65 42.46 -14.79 -14.04
N ASN A 66 43.02 -15.75 -13.31
CA ASN A 66 44.03 -16.68 -13.85
C ASN A 66 43.45 -17.60 -14.92
N PHE A 67 42.23 -18.10 -14.71
CA PHE A 67 41.59 -18.92 -15.72
C PHE A 67 41.28 -18.11 -16.98
N PHE A 68 40.72 -16.91 -16.80
CA PHE A 68 40.43 -16.01 -17.90
C PHE A 68 41.70 -15.63 -18.67
N SER A 69 42.84 -15.42 -17.98
CA SER A 69 44.12 -15.09 -18.62
C SER A 69 44.63 -16.23 -19.51
N LEU A 70 44.52 -17.48 -19.06
CA LEU A 70 44.88 -18.65 -19.86
C LEU A 70 44.00 -18.75 -21.11
N MET A 71 42.68 -18.67 -20.91
CA MET A 71 41.70 -18.77 -21.99
C MET A 71 41.91 -17.69 -23.07
N ILE A 72 42.21 -16.44 -22.70
CA ILE A 72 42.43 -15.40 -23.71
C ILE A 72 43.80 -15.51 -24.39
N LYS A 73 44.83 -16.03 -23.69
CA LYS A 73 46.16 -16.26 -24.26
C LYS A 73 46.18 -17.38 -25.29
N GLU A 74 45.37 -18.42 -25.09
CA GLU A 74 45.15 -19.47 -26.10
C GLU A 74 44.63 -18.88 -27.42
N ASN A 75 43.81 -17.83 -27.35
CA ASN A 75 43.24 -17.16 -28.53
C ASN A 75 44.17 -16.08 -29.11
N LYS A 76 44.86 -15.30 -28.28
CA LYS A 76 45.75 -14.20 -28.70
C LYS A 76 46.79 -13.87 -27.63
N GLN A 77 48.07 -14.07 -27.96
CA GLN A 77 49.20 -13.93 -27.03
C GLN A 77 49.37 -12.51 -26.47
N ASN A 78 49.11 -11.47 -27.27
CA ASN A 78 49.12 -10.05 -26.87
C ASN A 78 47.69 -9.50 -26.78
N SER A 79 46.89 -10.07 -25.87
CA SER A 79 45.51 -9.63 -25.62
C SER A 79 45.44 -8.36 -24.77
N SER A 80 44.44 -7.53 -25.04
CA SER A 80 44.08 -6.38 -24.20
C SER A 80 42.68 -6.53 -23.61
N VAL A 81 42.52 -6.17 -22.34
CA VAL A 81 41.25 -6.31 -21.61
C VAL A 81 40.84 -4.95 -21.04
N PHE A 82 39.62 -4.53 -21.34
CA PHE A 82 39.00 -3.38 -20.68
C PHE A 82 38.30 -3.82 -19.40
N ILE A 83 38.65 -3.25 -18.27
CA ILE A 83 38.03 -3.54 -16.98
C ILE A 83 37.15 -2.36 -16.57
N ASN A 84 35.86 -2.64 -16.42
CA ASN A 84 34.86 -1.68 -15.96
C ASN A 84 34.30 -2.13 -14.60
N TYR A 85 33.93 -1.18 -13.76
CA TYR A 85 33.27 -1.44 -12.48
C TYR A 85 32.31 -0.32 -12.05
N ASP A 86 31.35 -0.65 -11.18
CA ASP A 86 30.48 0.32 -10.50
C ASP A 86 31.11 0.89 -9.21
N ASP A 87 30.49 1.92 -8.64
CA ASP A 87 31.07 2.68 -7.51
C ASP A 87 31.00 1.97 -6.16
N LYS A 88 30.60 0.70 -6.16
CA LYS A 88 30.50 -0.07 -4.93
C LYS A 88 31.88 -0.55 -4.53
N LYS A 89 32.14 -0.50 -3.22
CA LYS A 89 33.42 -0.89 -2.63
C LYS A 89 33.88 -2.28 -3.08
N ASN A 90 32.96 -3.25 -3.13
CA ASN A 90 33.28 -4.62 -3.49
C ASN A 90 33.59 -4.78 -4.98
N SER A 91 32.80 -4.18 -5.86
CA SER A 91 33.09 -4.21 -7.30
C SER A 91 34.45 -3.60 -7.63
N ASN A 92 34.76 -2.45 -7.00
CA ASN A 92 36.07 -1.80 -7.15
C ASN A 92 37.22 -2.68 -6.62
N LEU A 93 37.08 -3.26 -5.42
CA LEU A 93 38.08 -4.16 -4.84
C LEU A 93 38.35 -5.37 -5.75
N TYR A 94 37.29 -6.03 -6.21
CA TYR A 94 37.42 -7.25 -7.01
C TYR A 94 37.86 -6.98 -8.44
N ALA A 95 37.42 -5.88 -9.06
CA ALA A 95 37.93 -5.44 -10.35
C ALA A 95 39.44 -5.17 -10.29
N ASN A 96 39.92 -4.52 -9.22
CA ASN A 96 41.36 -4.29 -9.02
C ASN A 96 42.14 -5.59 -8.86
N ILE A 97 41.64 -6.55 -8.07
CA ILE A 97 42.29 -7.87 -7.92
C ILE A 97 42.36 -8.58 -9.28
N PHE A 98 41.26 -8.55 -10.04
CA PHE A 98 41.19 -9.15 -11.35
C PHE A 98 42.20 -8.48 -12.31
N ALA A 99 42.23 -7.15 -12.36
CA ALA A 99 43.14 -6.35 -13.18
C ALA A 99 44.61 -6.66 -12.91
N ARG A 100 45.03 -6.64 -11.64
CA ARG A 100 46.41 -6.93 -11.25
C ARG A 100 46.82 -8.35 -11.59
N THR A 101 45.89 -9.30 -11.47
CA THR A 101 46.15 -10.70 -11.82
C THR A 101 46.33 -10.88 -13.33
N LEU A 102 45.51 -10.21 -14.14
CA LEU A 102 45.70 -10.20 -15.60
C LEU A 102 47.01 -9.51 -16.01
N TYR A 103 47.34 -8.38 -15.38
CA TYR A 103 48.57 -7.64 -15.65
C TYR A 103 49.82 -8.46 -15.32
N LYS A 104 49.86 -9.12 -14.16
CA LYS A 104 50.92 -10.07 -13.78
C LYS A 104 51.08 -11.19 -14.83
N ASN A 105 49.97 -11.59 -15.44
CA ASN A 105 49.95 -12.56 -16.53
C ASN A 105 50.30 -11.92 -17.90
N GLY A 106 50.81 -10.70 -17.98
CA GLY A 106 51.25 -10.08 -19.25
C GLY A 106 50.12 -9.60 -20.16
N ILE A 107 48.92 -9.36 -19.63
CA ILE A 107 47.77 -8.83 -20.39
C ILE A 107 47.70 -7.32 -20.21
N LYS A 108 47.51 -6.59 -21.31
CA LYS A 108 47.35 -5.12 -21.27
C LYS A 108 45.98 -4.76 -20.69
N ILE A 109 45.95 -3.86 -19.70
CA ILE A 109 44.73 -3.45 -19.02
C ILE A 109 44.35 -2.02 -19.43
N ASN A 110 43.10 -1.83 -19.82
CA ASN A 110 42.49 -0.53 -20.06
C ASN A 110 41.36 -0.31 -19.02
N SER A 111 41.21 0.90 -18.50
CA SER A 111 40.20 1.26 -17.49
C SER A 111 39.82 2.74 -17.60
N PHE A 112 38.74 3.13 -16.92
CA PHE A 112 38.40 4.54 -16.71
C PHE A 112 39.08 5.07 -15.45
N LYS A 113 39.53 6.33 -15.47
CA LYS A 113 40.12 6.98 -14.29
C LYS A 113 39.05 7.26 -13.23
N ASP A 114 37.94 7.81 -13.66
CA ASP A 114 36.77 8.16 -12.84
C ASP A 114 35.51 7.47 -13.38
N SER A 115 35.49 6.14 -13.34
CA SER A 115 34.34 5.32 -13.80
C SER A 115 33.00 5.75 -13.19
N SER A 116 33.02 6.34 -12.01
CA SER A 116 31.86 6.78 -11.23
C SER A 116 31.06 7.92 -11.83
N LEU A 117 31.72 8.79 -12.60
CA LEU A 117 31.11 10.03 -13.09
C LEU A 117 30.33 9.82 -14.39
N ILE A 118 30.48 8.65 -15.01
CA ILE A 118 29.98 8.36 -16.35
C ILE A 118 28.91 7.27 -16.25
N PRO A 119 27.71 7.51 -16.81
CA PRO A 119 26.67 6.50 -16.79
C PRO A 119 27.02 5.23 -17.56
N LYS A 120 26.46 4.09 -17.14
CA LYS A 120 26.84 2.76 -17.61
C LYS A 120 26.69 2.57 -19.14
N PRO A 121 25.59 2.95 -19.82
CA PRO A 121 25.47 2.88 -21.28
C PRO A 121 26.55 3.66 -22.01
N ILE A 122 26.88 4.85 -21.51
CA ILE A 122 27.89 5.71 -22.10
C ILE A 122 29.27 5.09 -21.94
N LYS A 123 29.57 4.51 -20.76
CA LYS A 123 30.79 3.73 -20.55
C LYS A 123 30.90 2.60 -21.57
N PHE A 124 29.87 1.76 -21.70
CA PHE A 124 29.87 0.66 -22.68
C PHE A 124 30.10 1.14 -24.12
N MET A 125 29.46 2.24 -24.54
CA MET A 125 29.69 2.83 -25.87
C MET A 125 31.16 3.22 -26.11
N PHE A 126 31.86 3.75 -25.12
CA PHE A 126 33.28 4.09 -25.27
C PHE A 126 34.19 2.88 -25.15
N ILE A 127 33.84 1.93 -24.29
CA ILE A 127 34.58 0.67 -24.15
C ILE A 127 34.62 -0.07 -25.48
N THR A 128 33.50 -0.18 -26.20
CA THR A 128 33.47 -0.87 -27.51
C THR A 128 34.27 -0.14 -28.59
N LYS A 129 34.60 1.15 -28.39
CA LYS A 129 35.46 1.96 -29.26
C LYS A 129 36.92 2.01 -28.80
N SER A 130 37.27 1.33 -27.70
CA SER A 130 38.61 1.38 -27.09
C SER A 130 39.66 0.50 -27.79
N ASN A 131 39.25 -0.28 -28.79
CA ASN A 131 40.06 -1.33 -29.45
C ASN A 131 40.61 -2.41 -28.49
N SER A 132 40.02 -2.57 -27.30
CA SER A 132 40.30 -3.73 -26.44
C SER A 132 39.80 -5.03 -27.07
N ASP A 133 40.50 -6.14 -26.86
CA ASP A 133 40.10 -7.46 -27.39
C ASP A 133 38.94 -8.08 -26.58
N TYR A 134 38.88 -7.78 -25.29
CA TYR A 134 37.86 -8.27 -24.37
C TYR A 134 37.44 -7.19 -23.36
N ILE A 135 36.26 -7.36 -22.78
CA ILE A 135 35.68 -6.45 -21.77
C ILE A 135 35.21 -7.28 -20.57
N VAL A 136 35.52 -6.82 -19.36
CA VAL A 136 35.03 -7.40 -18.10
C VAL A 136 34.37 -6.31 -17.26
N ASP A 137 33.10 -6.50 -16.92
CA ASP A 137 32.28 -5.56 -16.13
C ASP A 137 31.95 -6.13 -14.75
N PHE A 138 32.37 -5.42 -13.70
CA PHE A 138 32.03 -5.71 -12.31
C PHE A 138 30.89 -4.80 -11.83
N SER A 139 29.80 -5.38 -11.35
CA SER A 139 28.70 -4.61 -10.79
C SER A 139 28.05 -5.28 -9.59
N SER A 140 27.50 -4.49 -8.68
CA SER A 140 26.68 -5.00 -7.60
C SER A 140 25.40 -5.62 -8.14
N PHE A 141 25.03 -6.78 -7.61
CA PHE A 141 23.76 -7.40 -7.96
C PHE A 141 22.63 -6.74 -7.16
N LEU A 142 21.61 -6.21 -7.85
CA LEU A 142 20.45 -5.54 -7.22
C LEU A 142 20.81 -4.39 -6.26
N ASP A 143 21.91 -3.67 -6.50
CA ASP A 143 22.44 -2.66 -5.58
C ASP A 143 22.81 -3.20 -4.18
N ASP A 144 22.89 -4.54 -3.98
CA ASP A 144 23.32 -5.15 -2.73
C ASP A 144 24.85 -5.27 -2.68
N GLU A 145 25.47 -4.56 -1.72
CA GLU A 145 26.91 -4.62 -1.49
C GLU A 145 27.40 -6.04 -1.14
N LYS A 146 26.52 -6.94 -0.70
CA LYS A 146 26.89 -8.32 -0.35
C LYS A 146 27.04 -9.24 -1.56
N SER A 147 26.77 -8.75 -2.76
CA SER A 147 26.81 -9.56 -3.98
C SER A 147 27.42 -8.80 -5.15
N THR A 148 28.24 -9.50 -5.94
CA THR A 148 28.90 -8.95 -7.13
C THR A 148 28.61 -9.84 -8.33
N THR A 149 28.45 -9.19 -9.48
CA THR A 149 28.29 -9.80 -10.80
C THR A 149 29.52 -9.48 -11.63
N ILE A 150 30.11 -10.48 -12.26
CA ILE A 150 31.16 -10.32 -13.28
C ILE A 150 30.55 -10.64 -14.63
N SER A 151 30.62 -9.72 -15.60
CA SER A 151 30.11 -9.91 -16.96
C SER A 151 31.25 -9.89 -17.97
N PHE A 152 31.23 -10.81 -18.95
CA PHE A 152 32.29 -10.97 -19.94
C PHE A 152 31.79 -10.64 -21.35
N PHE A 153 32.57 -9.91 -22.13
CA PHE A 153 32.26 -9.56 -23.51
C PHE A 153 33.51 -9.60 -24.39
N TYR A 154 33.31 -9.78 -25.68
CA TYR A 154 34.31 -9.50 -26.70
C TYR A 154 34.49 -7.98 -26.86
N GLY A 155 35.63 -7.58 -27.43
CA GLY A 155 36.01 -6.18 -27.65
C GLY A 155 35.00 -5.33 -28.42
N ASN A 156 34.28 -5.96 -29.34
CA ASN A 156 33.21 -5.32 -30.12
C ASN A 156 31.89 -5.16 -29.34
N GLY A 157 31.83 -5.56 -28.07
CA GLY A 157 30.63 -5.51 -27.23
C GLY A 157 29.76 -6.76 -27.26
N ASN A 158 30.05 -7.75 -28.11
CA ASN A 158 29.29 -8.99 -28.16
C ASN A 158 29.47 -9.78 -26.85
N VAL A 159 28.37 -10.30 -26.31
CA VAL A 159 28.37 -11.09 -25.07
C VAL A 159 29.05 -12.46 -25.25
N PHE A 160 29.75 -12.92 -24.22
CA PHE A 160 30.20 -14.32 -24.16
C PHE A 160 29.00 -15.28 -24.08
N SER A 161 29.15 -16.47 -24.67
CA SER A 161 28.13 -17.52 -24.51
C SER A 161 28.14 -18.10 -23.10
N GLU A 162 26.99 -18.53 -22.61
CA GLU A 162 26.87 -19.20 -21.31
C GLU A 162 27.76 -20.43 -21.21
N LYS A 163 27.89 -21.19 -22.30
CA LYS A 163 28.78 -22.35 -22.37
C LYS A 163 30.23 -22.01 -22.05
N ILE A 164 30.73 -20.88 -22.56
CA ILE A 164 32.10 -20.40 -22.29
C ILE A 164 32.22 -20.04 -20.80
N VAL A 165 31.27 -19.26 -20.27
CA VAL A 165 31.34 -18.82 -18.86
C VAL A 165 31.18 -20.00 -17.89
N SER A 166 30.29 -20.95 -18.18
CA SER A 166 30.15 -22.18 -17.40
C SER A 166 31.41 -23.03 -17.44
N LYS A 167 32.10 -23.12 -18.59
CA LYS A 167 33.41 -23.77 -18.71
C LYS A 167 34.44 -23.09 -17.82
N MET A 168 34.51 -21.76 -17.84
CA MET A 168 35.42 -21.00 -16.95
C MET A 168 35.17 -21.30 -15.47
N VAL A 169 33.90 -21.34 -15.06
CA VAL A 169 33.50 -21.68 -13.70
C VAL A 169 33.86 -23.10 -13.32
N TYR A 170 33.57 -24.06 -14.20
CA TYR A 170 33.89 -25.46 -13.99
C TYR A 170 35.39 -25.69 -13.79
N GLU A 171 36.21 -25.15 -14.69
CA GLU A 171 37.67 -25.33 -14.63
C GLU A 171 38.30 -24.60 -13.44
N THR A 172 37.74 -23.44 -13.05
CA THR A 172 38.10 -22.74 -11.81
C THR A 172 37.86 -23.60 -10.56
N ILE A 173 36.75 -24.34 -10.50
CA ILE A 173 36.39 -25.19 -9.36
C ILE A 173 37.26 -26.45 -9.30
N GLN A 174 37.56 -27.06 -10.45
CA GLN A 174 38.41 -28.25 -10.53
C GLN A 174 39.83 -27.94 -10.03
N ASN A 175 40.43 -26.87 -10.55
CA ASN A 175 41.84 -26.51 -10.32
C ASN A 175 42.09 -25.78 -8.99
N SER A 176 41.10 -25.66 -8.10
CA SER A 176 41.20 -24.88 -6.87
C SER A 176 42.07 -25.51 -5.76
N GLN A 177 42.72 -26.65 -6.01
CA GLN A 177 43.36 -27.48 -4.98
C GLN A 177 44.82 -27.12 -4.68
N ASP A 178 45.49 -26.33 -5.53
CA ASP A 178 46.96 -26.27 -5.52
C ASP A 178 47.60 -24.88 -5.43
N LEU A 179 46.85 -23.84 -5.07
CA LEU A 179 47.39 -22.48 -5.21
C LEU A 179 47.25 -21.67 -3.92
N SER A 180 48.39 -21.53 -3.24
CA SER A 180 48.64 -20.51 -2.20
C SER A 180 48.68 -19.13 -2.86
N PHE A 181 47.49 -18.64 -3.23
CA PHE A 181 47.39 -17.38 -3.96
C PHE A 181 47.57 -16.18 -3.05
N GLN A 182 48.66 -15.45 -3.26
CA GLN A 182 48.79 -14.08 -2.79
C GLN A 182 48.22 -13.13 -3.85
N VAL A 183 47.36 -12.21 -3.42
CA VAL A 183 46.84 -11.12 -4.27
C VAL A 183 48.04 -10.28 -4.75
N PRO A 184 48.23 -10.09 -6.07
CA PRO A 184 49.35 -9.31 -6.57
C PRO A 184 49.34 -7.87 -6.01
N VAL A 185 50.51 -7.40 -5.57
CA VAL A 185 50.70 -6.06 -4.98
C VAL A 185 51.04 -5.01 -6.03
N GLU A 186 51.55 -5.44 -7.18
CA GLU A 186 51.97 -4.59 -8.30
C GLU A 186 50.82 -3.70 -8.80
N LYS A 187 51.13 -2.42 -9.03
CA LYS A 187 50.23 -1.51 -9.75
C LYS A 187 50.38 -1.78 -11.25
N TYR A 188 49.27 -1.80 -11.98
CA TYR A 188 49.27 -1.95 -13.43
C TYR A 188 49.26 -0.56 -14.10
N GLU A 189 49.85 -0.47 -15.29
CA GLU A 189 49.77 0.75 -16.11
C GLU A 189 48.37 0.91 -16.70
N GLU A 190 47.67 1.97 -16.30
CA GLU A 190 46.32 2.29 -16.77
C GLU A 190 46.36 3.20 -18.00
N ASN A 191 45.83 2.74 -19.13
CA ASN A 191 45.49 3.64 -20.24
C ASN A 191 44.10 4.21 -20.02
N PHE A 192 44.04 5.46 -19.58
CA PHE A 192 42.78 6.15 -19.30
C PHE A 192 42.09 6.65 -20.57
N PHE A 193 40.78 6.39 -20.69
CA PHE A 193 39.95 6.73 -21.86
C PHE A 193 39.13 8.03 -21.74
N ASP A 194 39.55 8.97 -20.88
CA ASP A 194 38.71 10.12 -20.50
C ASP A 194 38.55 11.18 -21.61
N HIS A 195 39.53 11.35 -22.51
CA HIS A 195 39.51 12.42 -23.53
C HIS A 195 38.34 12.30 -24.51
N HIS A 196 37.91 11.07 -24.84
CA HIS A 196 36.80 10.84 -25.78
C HIS A 196 35.44 11.26 -25.20
N ILE A 197 35.27 11.19 -23.88
CA ILE A 197 34.03 11.54 -23.20
C ILE A 197 33.82 13.06 -23.22
N TYR A 198 34.87 13.83 -22.92
CA TYR A 198 34.82 15.29 -22.99
C TYR A 198 34.52 15.79 -24.40
N ASN A 199 35.10 15.15 -25.43
CA ASN A 199 34.82 15.46 -26.83
C ASN A 199 33.38 15.09 -27.25
N TYR A 200 32.80 14.03 -26.71
CA TYR A 200 31.40 13.68 -26.96
C TYR A 200 30.44 14.66 -26.28
N LEU A 201 30.69 15.03 -25.02
CA LEU A 201 29.92 16.01 -24.27
C LEU A 201 29.94 17.41 -24.91
N SER A 202 31.05 17.78 -25.57
CA SER A 202 31.15 19.08 -26.24
C SER A 202 30.35 19.14 -27.55
N LYS A 203 30.26 18.02 -28.28
CA LYS A 203 29.56 17.91 -29.57
C LYS A 203 28.06 17.66 -29.44
N ASN A 204 27.64 16.81 -28.50
CA ASN A 204 26.26 16.31 -28.41
C ASN A 204 25.51 16.94 -27.23
N LYS A 205 25.23 18.24 -27.34
CA LYS A 205 24.46 18.97 -26.31
C LYS A 205 22.99 18.98 -26.66
N ILE A 206 22.17 18.44 -25.76
CA ILE A 206 20.72 18.54 -25.90
C ILE A 206 20.28 19.94 -25.46
N ASN A 207 19.64 20.67 -26.37
CA ASN A 207 18.95 21.91 -26.08
C ASN A 207 17.44 21.70 -26.14
N PHE A 208 16.71 22.21 -25.14
CA PHE A 208 15.25 22.21 -25.13
C PHE A 208 14.77 23.66 -25.16
N ASP A 209 13.94 23.99 -26.15
CA ASP A 209 13.42 25.35 -26.33
C ASP A 209 12.31 25.69 -25.32
N GLY A 210 11.80 24.70 -24.57
CA GLY A 210 10.79 24.83 -23.53
C GLY A 210 11.30 24.67 -22.10
N SER A 211 10.44 24.93 -21.10
CA SER A 211 10.78 24.64 -19.70
C SER A 211 10.80 23.14 -19.43
N SER A 212 11.98 22.54 -19.55
CA SER A 212 12.28 21.15 -19.25
C SER A 212 12.88 20.99 -17.85
N TYR A 213 12.46 19.94 -17.15
CA TYR A 213 13.00 19.55 -15.85
C TYR A 213 13.53 18.13 -15.93
N PHE A 214 14.80 17.96 -15.59
CA PHE A 214 15.42 16.64 -15.54
C PHE A 214 15.59 16.21 -14.10
N THR A 215 15.27 14.95 -13.83
CA THR A 215 15.60 14.27 -12.58
C THR A 215 16.39 13.01 -12.88
N ILE A 216 17.55 12.93 -12.24
CA ILE A 216 18.45 11.79 -12.29
C ILE A 216 18.42 11.17 -10.90
N THR A 217 18.33 9.85 -10.86
CA THR A 217 18.22 9.11 -9.59
C THR A 217 19.58 8.75 -8.99
N ASP A 218 20.66 8.78 -9.79
CA ASP A 218 22.04 8.64 -9.33
C ASP A 218 22.77 9.98 -9.25
N LYS A 219 23.37 10.26 -8.09
CA LYS A 219 24.08 11.51 -7.83
C LYS A 219 25.50 11.49 -8.40
N THR A 220 26.13 10.32 -8.54
CA THR A 220 27.54 10.25 -9.03
C THR A 220 27.66 10.74 -10.47
N ASN A 221 26.64 10.48 -11.29
CA ASN A 221 26.55 10.94 -12.68
C ASN A 221 26.16 12.42 -12.85
N GLU A 222 25.98 13.19 -11.76
CA GLU A 222 25.52 14.59 -11.79
C GLU A 222 26.36 15.47 -12.73
N PHE A 223 27.68 15.32 -12.70
CA PHE A 223 28.60 16.09 -13.53
C PHE A 223 28.34 15.86 -15.02
N PHE A 224 28.20 14.59 -15.43
CA PHE A 224 27.90 14.23 -16.80
C PHE A 224 26.60 14.90 -17.28
N TYR A 225 25.51 14.77 -16.51
CA TYR A 225 24.22 15.32 -16.93
C TYR A 225 24.16 16.84 -16.96
N LYS A 226 24.84 17.52 -16.04
CA LYS A 226 24.94 18.99 -16.07
C LYS A 226 25.65 19.50 -17.33
N ASN A 227 26.61 18.73 -17.85
CA ASN A 227 27.34 19.08 -19.06
C ASN A 227 26.61 18.65 -20.35
N PHE A 228 25.94 17.49 -20.33
CA PHE A 228 25.18 16.95 -21.47
C PHE A 228 23.89 17.73 -21.74
N LEU A 229 23.17 18.12 -20.67
CA LEU A 229 21.92 18.86 -20.76
C LEU A 229 22.22 20.35 -20.58
N LYS A 230 22.26 21.12 -21.67
CA LYS A 230 22.47 22.58 -21.66
C LYS A 230 21.22 23.32 -21.17
N SER A 231 20.60 22.84 -20.08
CA SER A 231 19.34 23.35 -19.53
C SER A 231 19.58 24.06 -18.19
N LYS A 232 18.96 25.24 -18.00
CA LYS A 232 19.08 26.04 -16.77
C LYS A 232 18.41 25.41 -15.53
N THR A 233 17.77 24.23 -15.65
CA THR A 233 16.93 23.63 -14.59
C THR A 233 17.08 22.10 -14.47
N VAL A 234 18.31 21.60 -14.41
CA VAL A 234 18.57 20.22 -13.95
C VAL A 234 18.33 20.13 -12.45
N SER A 235 17.39 19.31 -12.02
CA SER A 235 16.98 19.21 -10.63
C SER A 235 17.23 17.81 -10.08
N ILE A 236 18.21 17.70 -9.20
CA ILE A 236 18.70 16.41 -8.72
C ILE A 236 17.86 16.00 -7.51
N SER A 237 17.32 14.78 -7.55
CA SER A 237 16.70 14.16 -6.38
C SER A 237 17.76 13.33 -5.68
N LYS A 238 17.87 13.43 -4.35
CA LYS A 238 18.70 12.50 -3.57
C LYS A 238 18.30 11.07 -3.91
N SER A 239 19.28 10.22 -4.22
CA SER A 239 19.08 8.81 -4.49
C SER A 239 18.26 8.19 -3.37
N LEU A 240 17.03 7.77 -3.70
CA LEU A 240 16.30 6.85 -2.84
C LEU A 240 16.83 5.47 -3.21
N ILE A 241 17.95 5.12 -2.58
CA ILE A 241 18.57 3.81 -2.61
C ILE A 241 17.47 2.78 -2.29
N ASN A 242 17.27 1.79 -3.17
CA ASN A 242 16.26 0.72 -3.11
C ASN A 242 14.82 1.08 -3.48
N ILE A 243 14.59 1.41 -4.74
CA ILE A 243 13.23 1.52 -5.30
C ILE A 243 13.12 0.59 -6.51
N SER A 244 12.58 -0.61 -6.30
CA SER A 244 12.18 -1.54 -7.37
C SER A 244 11.24 -0.87 -8.39
N CYS A 245 11.29 -1.30 -9.67
CA CYS A 245 10.67 -0.71 -10.87
C CYS A 245 9.20 -0.22 -10.79
N ASN A 246 8.41 -0.61 -9.79
CA ASN A 246 7.04 -0.12 -9.59
C ASN A 246 6.91 1.06 -8.61
N SER A 247 7.90 1.27 -7.75
CA SER A 247 7.94 2.39 -6.79
C SER A 247 8.66 3.64 -7.33
N THR A 248 9.13 3.59 -8.58
CA THR A 248 10.03 4.54 -9.27
C THR A 248 9.37 5.81 -9.81
N LEU A 249 8.06 6.00 -9.66
CA LEU A 249 7.40 7.24 -10.09
C LEU A 249 7.52 8.38 -9.06
N ARG A 250 7.91 8.10 -7.81
CA ARG A 250 8.10 9.14 -6.77
C ARG A 250 9.21 10.14 -7.09
N PRO A 251 10.37 9.74 -7.64
CA PRO A 251 11.35 10.68 -8.19
C PRO A 251 10.80 11.57 -9.32
N LEU A 252 10.06 11.01 -10.28
CA LEU A 252 9.39 11.81 -11.33
C LEU A 252 8.36 12.77 -10.72
N GLN A 253 7.67 12.39 -9.65
CA GLN A 253 6.79 13.29 -8.90
C GLN A 253 7.55 14.46 -8.26
N LEU A 254 8.74 14.23 -7.66
CA LEU A 254 9.59 15.31 -7.15
C LEU A 254 10.05 16.26 -8.26
N ALA A 255 10.38 15.73 -9.44
CA ALA A 255 10.67 16.51 -10.64
C ALA A 255 9.49 17.42 -11.01
N THR A 256 8.29 16.82 -11.07
CA THR A 256 7.06 17.55 -11.41
C THR A 256 6.69 18.57 -10.32
N LEU A 257 6.98 18.33 -9.04
CA LEU A 257 6.70 19.26 -7.94
C LEU A 257 7.49 20.57 -8.07
N LYS A 258 8.76 20.50 -8.51
CA LYS A 258 9.55 21.69 -8.84
C LYS A 258 9.01 22.41 -10.08
N GLY A 259 8.48 21.64 -11.05
CA GLY A 259 7.79 22.17 -12.22
C GLY A 259 6.44 22.83 -11.94
N LYS A 260 5.69 22.41 -10.90
CA LYS A 260 4.32 22.89 -10.58
C LYS A 260 4.20 24.40 -10.34
N LEU A 261 5.31 25.11 -10.05
CA LEU A 261 5.33 26.57 -9.97
C LEU A 261 5.10 27.22 -11.35
N LYS A 262 5.46 26.53 -12.44
CA LYS A 262 5.18 26.91 -13.82
C LYS A 262 3.93 26.21 -14.35
N SER A 263 3.21 26.88 -15.25
CA SER A 263 1.92 26.38 -15.77
C SER A 263 2.05 25.30 -16.83
N LYS A 264 3.17 25.27 -17.57
CA LYS A 264 3.45 24.31 -18.65
C LYS A 264 4.91 23.89 -18.58
N TYR A 265 5.19 22.59 -18.61
CA TYR A 265 6.56 22.06 -18.55
C TYR A 265 6.61 20.59 -18.98
N ILE A 266 7.81 20.13 -19.34
CA ILE A 266 8.10 18.71 -19.58
C ILE A 266 9.08 18.25 -18.49
N SER A 267 8.86 17.07 -17.94
CA SER A 267 9.74 16.45 -16.95
C SER A 267 10.24 15.11 -17.45
N PHE A 268 11.55 14.90 -17.34
CA PHE A 268 12.22 13.66 -17.67
C PHE A 268 12.76 13.01 -16.41
N LEU A 269 12.62 11.69 -16.30
CA LEU A 269 13.28 10.87 -15.30
C LEU A 269 14.20 9.88 -16.00
N ILE A 270 15.47 9.87 -15.61
CA ILE A 270 16.47 8.92 -16.10
C ILE A 270 16.89 8.04 -14.91
N SER A 271 16.84 6.72 -15.10
CA SER A 271 17.21 5.75 -14.05
C SER A 271 18.68 5.82 -13.64
N ASN A 272 19.01 5.23 -12.48
CA ASN A 272 20.35 5.27 -11.87
C ASN A 272 21.45 4.94 -12.87
N GLU A 273 21.28 3.83 -13.58
CA GLU A 273 22.27 3.32 -14.52
C GLU A 273 22.22 4.00 -15.89
N GLY A 274 21.17 4.78 -16.20
CA GLY A 274 21.03 5.41 -17.52
C GLY A 274 20.31 4.60 -18.60
N TYR A 275 19.66 3.48 -18.26
CA TYR A 275 19.01 2.61 -19.24
C TYR A 275 17.55 2.98 -19.58
N SER A 276 16.82 3.62 -18.67
CA SER A 276 15.39 3.92 -18.85
C SER A 276 15.09 5.42 -18.83
N LEU A 277 14.10 5.82 -19.64
CA LEU A 277 13.65 7.20 -19.79
C LEU A 277 12.13 7.30 -19.59
N ARG A 278 11.69 8.07 -18.60
CA ARG A 278 10.26 8.39 -18.39
C ARG A 278 9.97 9.85 -18.64
N VAL A 279 8.78 10.13 -19.16
CA VAL A 279 8.35 11.48 -19.55
C VAL A 279 7.01 11.83 -18.89
N ALA A 280 6.93 13.04 -18.35
CA ALA A 280 5.67 13.63 -17.90
C ALA A 280 5.51 15.03 -18.50
N ILE A 281 4.30 15.35 -18.95
CA ILE A 281 3.98 16.63 -19.60
C ILE A 281 2.89 17.35 -18.82
N SER A 282 3.10 18.62 -18.51
CA SER A 282 2.12 19.48 -17.85
C SER A 282 1.45 20.41 -18.85
N LYS A 283 0.14 20.24 -19.07
CA LYS A 283 -0.70 21.09 -19.94
C LYS A 283 -1.16 22.37 -19.21
N LYS A 284 -1.41 22.26 -17.89
CA LYS A 284 -1.82 23.35 -16.98
C LYS A 284 -1.29 23.04 -15.58
N ARG A 285 -1.20 24.04 -14.68
CA ARG A 285 -0.75 23.88 -13.26
C ARG A 285 -1.30 22.64 -12.53
N THR A 286 -2.48 22.16 -12.91
CA THR A 286 -3.20 21.06 -12.26
C THR A 286 -3.29 19.77 -13.07
N LYS A 287 -2.87 19.75 -14.35
CA LYS A 287 -3.01 18.58 -15.23
C LYS A 287 -1.65 18.13 -15.76
N ILE A 288 -1.12 17.09 -15.15
CA ILE A 288 0.11 16.40 -15.55
C ILE A 288 -0.30 15.08 -16.19
N LYS A 289 0.11 14.84 -17.44
CA LYS A 289 -0.01 13.56 -18.14
C LYS A 289 1.32 12.82 -18.01
N TYR A 290 1.31 11.64 -17.41
CA TYR A 290 2.44 10.72 -17.40
C TYR A 290 2.33 9.84 -18.64
N LEU A 291 3.33 9.89 -19.52
CA LEU A 291 3.29 9.10 -20.74
C LEU A 291 3.66 7.65 -20.46
N THR A 292 2.92 6.71 -21.06
CA THR A 292 3.29 5.29 -21.05
C THR A 292 4.43 5.01 -22.03
N ALA A 293 5.12 3.88 -21.88
CA ALA A 293 6.21 3.50 -22.79
C ALA A 293 5.71 3.38 -24.25
N ASP A 294 4.50 2.87 -24.42
CA ASP A 294 3.78 2.75 -25.68
C ASP A 294 3.44 4.11 -26.32
N GLU A 295 2.99 5.10 -25.53
CA GLU A 295 2.73 6.46 -26.04
C GLU A 295 4.01 7.14 -26.51
N ILE A 296 5.13 6.95 -25.78
CA ILE A 296 6.45 7.45 -26.18
C ILE A 296 6.93 6.75 -27.47
N ALA A 297 6.77 5.43 -27.54
CA ALA A 297 7.13 4.63 -28.71
C ALA A 297 6.35 5.06 -29.96
N VAL A 298 5.03 5.27 -29.86
CA VAL A 298 4.22 5.72 -30.99
C VAL A 298 4.56 7.14 -31.42
N LEU A 299 4.82 8.05 -30.48
CA LEU A 299 5.28 9.40 -30.82
C LEU A 299 6.59 9.36 -31.61
N TYR A 300 7.53 8.51 -31.21
CA TYR A 300 8.80 8.31 -31.90
C TYR A 300 8.61 7.70 -33.28
N LEU A 301 7.92 6.55 -33.35
CA LEU A 301 7.70 5.78 -34.58
C LEU A 301 6.95 6.60 -35.65
N ASP A 302 5.92 7.35 -35.27
CA ASP A 302 5.17 8.21 -36.20
C ASP A 302 6.03 9.30 -36.84
N ASN A 303 7.12 9.73 -36.16
CA ASN A 303 8.06 10.70 -36.72
C ASN A 303 9.10 10.07 -37.65
N ILE A 304 9.62 8.88 -37.34
CA ILE A 304 10.66 8.26 -38.17
C ILE A 304 10.08 7.65 -39.45
N ILE A 305 8.89 7.04 -39.37
CA ILE A 305 8.28 6.32 -40.50
C ILE A 305 7.88 7.25 -41.64
N LYS A 306 7.61 8.52 -41.37
CA LYS A 306 7.34 9.54 -42.40
C LYS A 306 8.49 9.71 -43.39
N ASN A 307 9.71 9.34 -42.99
CA ASN A 307 10.93 9.47 -43.80
C ASN A 307 11.39 8.14 -44.43
N ILE A 308 10.63 7.04 -44.24
CA ILE A 308 10.97 5.70 -44.75
C ILE A 308 9.99 5.35 -45.87
N ASP A 309 10.49 4.84 -47.00
CA ASP A 309 9.63 4.41 -48.11
C ASP A 309 8.77 3.19 -47.69
N LYS A 310 7.54 3.11 -48.24
CA LYS A 310 6.57 2.04 -47.91
C LYS A 310 7.11 0.64 -48.21
N ASN A 311 7.91 0.48 -49.26
CA ASN A 311 8.49 -0.81 -49.62
C ASN A 311 9.59 -1.23 -48.64
N GLU A 312 10.41 -0.28 -48.17
CA GLU A 312 11.41 -0.54 -47.14
C GLU A 312 10.73 -0.88 -45.80
N LEU A 313 9.66 -0.16 -45.45
CA LEU A 313 8.92 -0.35 -44.21
C LEU A 313 8.38 -1.78 -44.01
N LYS A 314 7.99 -2.48 -45.09
CA LYS A 314 7.50 -3.87 -45.04
C LYS A 314 8.54 -4.87 -44.54
N ASN A 315 9.82 -4.57 -44.71
CA ASN A 315 10.94 -5.41 -44.26
C ASN A 315 11.41 -5.05 -42.85
N LYS A 316 10.92 -3.94 -42.28
CA LYS A 316 11.26 -3.48 -40.94
C LYS A 316 10.28 -4.02 -39.90
N TYR A 317 10.69 -4.04 -38.64
CA TYR A 317 9.85 -4.52 -37.54
C TYR A 317 10.08 -3.75 -36.24
N ILE A 318 9.08 -3.79 -35.36
CA ILE A 318 9.17 -3.25 -33.99
C ILE A 318 9.46 -4.42 -33.04
N VAL A 319 10.39 -4.23 -32.11
CA VAL A 319 10.72 -5.22 -31.09
C VAL A 319 10.15 -4.76 -29.75
N LYS A 320 9.44 -5.62 -29.05
CA LYS A 320 8.95 -5.32 -27.70
C LYS A 320 9.03 -6.53 -26.78
N THR A 321 9.07 -6.30 -25.48
CA THR A 321 9.01 -7.40 -24.53
C THR A 321 7.61 -7.99 -24.44
N ILE A 322 7.53 -9.26 -24.09
CA ILE A 322 6.29 -10.00 -23.83
C ILE A 322 5.36 -9.28 -22.84
N ALA A 323 5.90 -8.59 -21.84
CA ALA A 323 5.13 -7.91 -20.79
C ALA A 323 4.64 -6.50 -21.18
N THR A 324 5.14 -5.94 -22.28
CA THR A 324 4.71 -4.64 -22.82
C THR A 324 3.24 -4.70 -23.28
N THR A 325 2.52 -3.57 -23.24
CA THR A 325 1.08 -3.56 -23.57
C THR A 325 0.85 -3.98 -25.03
N SER A 326 -0.40 -4.33 -25.35
CA SER A 326 -0.78 -4.66 -26.74
C SER A 326 -1.18 -3.42 -27.56
N PHE A 327 -1.07 -2.21 -27.03
CA PHE A 327 -1.41 -0.97 -27.75
C PHE A 327 -0.61 -0.83 -29.05
N ILE A 328 0.71 -1.00 -28.97
CA ILE A 328 1.57 -0.91 -30.15
C ILE A 328 1.22 -1.95 -31.21
N ASN A 329 0.65 -3.11 -30.82
CA ASN A 329 0.20 -4.15 -31.76
C ASN A 329 -0.97 -3.68 -32.60
N GLU A 330 -1.92 -2.94 -32.02
CA GLU A 330 -3.03 -2.35 -32.79
C GLU A 330 -2.51 -1.26 -33.73
N TRP A 331 -1.60 -0.40 -33.25
CA TRP A 331 -1.02 0.69 -34.03
C TRP A 331 -0.18 0.21 -35.21
N ALA A 332 0.67 -0.81 -35.01
CA ALA A 332 1.53 -1.39 -36.03
C ALA A 332 0.73 -2.18 -37.08
N LYS A 333 -0.34 -2.89 -36.66
CA LYS A 333 -1.20 -3.66 -37.57
C LYS A 333 -1.86 -2.77 -38.62
N VAL A 334 -2.33 -1.57 -38.26
CA VAL A 334 -2.92 -0.60 -39.19
C VAL A 334 -1.91 -0.11 -40.24
N ARG A 335 -0.62 -0.14 -39.91
CA ARG A 335 0.48 0.32 -40.77
C ARG A 335 1.26 -0.81 -41.44
N GLU A 336 0.77 -2.06 -41.34
CA GLU A 336 1.42 -3.25 -41.89
C GLU A 336 2.85 -3.49 -41.38
N ILE A 337 3.18 -3.01 -40.17
CA ILE A 337 4.50 -3.19 -39.56
C ILE A 337 4.49 -4.45 -38.71
N LYS A 338 5.48 -5.33 -38.92
CA LYS A 338 5.63 -6.56 -38.13
C LYS A 338 6.10 -6.23 -36.72
N ILE A 339 5.60 -6.98 -35.73
CA ILE A 339 6.08 -6.93 -34.35
C ILE A 339 6.76 -8.26 -34.01
N LYS A 340 7.96 -8.18 -33.45
CA LYS A 340 8.65 -9.31 -32.82
C LYS A 340 8.53 -9.15 -31.30
N GLU A 341 7.75 -10.03 -30.68
CA GLU A 341 7.73 -10.14 -29.21
C GLU A 341 8.95 -10.96 -28.76
N VAL A 342 9.74 -10.36 -27.86
CA VAL A 342 10.94 -10.99 -27.29
C VAL A 342 10.79 -11.12 -25.79
N ASP A 343 11.55 -12.04 -25.19
CA ASP A 343 11.82 -11.94 -23.76
C ASP A 343 12.87 -10.84 -23.51
N GLU A 344 12.86 -10.23 -22.33
CA GLU A 344 13.83 -9.18 -21.90
C GLU A 344 15.29 -9.61 -21.97
N TYR A 345 15.55 -10.89 -22.23
CA TYR A 345 16.87 -11.45 -22.22
C TYR A 345 17.37 -11.67 -23.66
N ASN A 346 16.52 -11.99 -24.63
CA ASN A 346 16.92 -12.31 -26.00
C ASN A 346 16.80 -11.13 -26.97
N TYR A 347 16.50 -9.92 -26.47
CA TYR A 347 16.37 -8.74 -27.33
C TYR A 347 17.67 -8.41 -28.09
N GLU A 348 18.84 -8.61 -27.49
CA GLU A 348 20.16 -8.28 -28.08
C GLU A 348 20.42 -9.06 -29.37
N GLN A 349 20.00 -10.33 -29.42
CA GLN A 349 20.11 -11.17 -30.63
C GLN A 349 19.14 -10.75 -31.74
N VAL A 350 18.02 -10.12 -31.39
CA VAL A 350 16.97 -9.71 -32.33
C VAL A 350 17.21 -8.30 -32.89
N ILE A 351 18.02 -7.50 -32.18
CA ILE A 351 18.35 -6.12 -32.51
C ILE A 351 19.61 -6.01 -33.39
N SER A 352 20.49 -7.00 -33.36
CA SER A 352 21.70 -7.02 -34.20
C SER A 352 21.38 -6.97 -35.71
N ASP A 353 20.17 -7.39 -36.09
CA ASP A 353 19.59 -7.25 -37.41
C ASP A 353 19.09 -5.80 -37.60
N LYS A 354 19.78 -5.02 -38.45
CA LYS A 354 19.56 -3.57 -38.74
C LYS A 354 18.15 -3.20 -39.27
N ASN A 355 17.21 -4.13 -39.21
CA ASN A 355 15.83 -4.01 -39.64
C ASN A 355 14.86 -3.64 -38.50
N ALA A 356 15.32 -3.57 -37.25
CA ALA A 356 14.50 -3.12 -36.12
C ALA A 356 14.31 -1.58 -36.13
N LEU A 357 13.06 -1.10 -36.11
CA LEU A 357 12.71 0.34 -36.04
C LEU A 357 12.83 0.93 -34.63
N LEU A 358 12.50 0.12 -33.63
CA LEU A 358 12.50 0.50 -32.23
C LEU A 358 12.47 -0.78 -31.40
N TYR A 359 13.29 -0.81 -30.35
CA TYR A 359 13.06 -1.72 -29.22
C TYR A 359 12.58 -0.93 -28.02
N PHE A 360 11.58 -1.45 -27.32
CA PHE A 360 11.17 -0.91 -26.02
C PHE A 360 10.53 -1.95 -25.11
N ASN A 361 10.48 -1.64 -23.82
CA ASN A 361 9.89 -2.53 -22.81
C ASN A 361 9.02 -1.80 -21.77
N GLU A 362 8.41 -2.55 -20.85
CA GLU A 362 7.57 -2.02 -19.77
C GLU A 362 8.34 -1.14 -18.77
N ASP A 363 9.68 -1.28 -18.73
CA ASP A 363 10.58 -0.57 -17.85
C ASP A 363 11.06 0.75 -18.46
N TYR A 364 10.51 1.15 -19.61
CA TYR A 364 10.85 2.38 -20.32
C TYR A 364 12.30 2.40 -20.82
N VAL A 365 12.86 1.22 -21.11
CA VAL A 365 14.10 1.09 -21.87
C VAL A 365 13.74 1.24 -23.35
N PHE A 366 14.49 2.07 -24.06
CA PHE A 366 14.31 2.31 -25.49
C PHE A 366 15.65 2.15 -26.20
N LEU A 367 15.61 1.58 -27.40
CA LEU A 367 16.73 1.58 -28.35
C LEU A 367 16.24 2.10 -29.70
N SER A 368 16.83 3.21 -30.15
CA SER A 368 16.42 3.91 -31.37
C SER A 368 16.79 3.16 -32.66
N TYR A 369 16.17 3.61 -33.74
CA TYR A 369 16.51 3.19 -35.09
C TYR A 369 17.95 3.58 -35.42
N ASP A 370 18.70 2.68 -36.05
CA ASP A 370 20.09 2.92 -36.48
C ASP A 370 21.04 3.32 -35.34
N ASP A 371 20.88 2.69 -34.16
CA ASP A 371 21.83 2.84 -33.08
C ASP A 371 23.11 2.01 -33.34
N GLU A 372 24.18 2.70 -33.77
CA GLU A 372 25.53 2.15 -33.92
C GLU A 372 26.01 1.33 -32.72
N THR A 373 25.56 1.70 -31.51
CA THR A 373 26.04 1.07 -30.28
C THR A 373 25.35 -0.25 -29.99
N GLN A 374 24.14 -0.48 -30.54
CA GLN A 374 23.27 -1.63 -30.23
C GLN A 374 23.09 -1.92 -28.73
N THR A 375 23.37 -0.94 -27.87
CA THR A 375 23.25 -1.06 -26.40
C THR A 375 22.11 -0.18 -25.93
N ASN A 376 21.38 -0.61 -24.90
CA ASN A 376 20.31 0.19 -24.30
C ASN A 376 20.84 1.57 -23.89
N ASN A 377 20.50 2.60 -24.66
CA ASN A 377 21.07 3.93 -24.52
C ASN A 377 19.94 4.96 -24.43
N SER A 378 19.50 5.25 -23.20
CA SER A 378 18.45 6.25 -22.99
C SER A 378 18.88 7.67 -23.40
N TYR A 379 20.18 7.93 -23.56
CA TYR A 379 20.73 9.23 -23.94
C TYR A 379 20.49 9.54 -25.41
N LYS A 380 20.84 8.60 -26.30
CA LYS A 380 20.58 8.74 -27.74
C LYS A 380 19.08 8.84 -28.01
N PHE A 381 18.29 7.99 -27.35
CA PHE A 381 16.84 8.08 -27.44
C PHE A 381 16.29 9.42 -26.91
N LEU A 382 16.85 9.94 -25.81
CA LEU A 382 16.48 11.26 -25.29
C LEU A 382 16.83 12.36 -26.30
N GLU A 383 18.00 12.32 -26.94
CA GLU A 383 18.39 13.29 -27.97
C GLU A 383 17.39 13.32 -29.13
N GLU A 384 17.08 12.15 -29.70
CA GLU A 384 16.12 12.02 -30.79
C GLU A 384 14.72 12.47 -30.37
N LEU A 385 14.28 12.07 -29.17
CA LEU A 385 13.00 12.50 -28.61
C LEU A 385 12.96 14.01 -28.37
N SER A 386 14.06 14.61 -27.93
CA SER A 386 14.17 16.06 -27.72
C SER A 386 13.98 16.81 -29.03
N ASN A 387 14.61 16.33 -30.10
CA ASN A 387 14.46 16.88 -31.44
C ASN A 387 13.01 16.79 -31.93
N ILE A 388 12.31 15.68 -31.66
CA ILE A 388 10.88 15.54 -31.97
C ILE A 388 10.06 16.55 -31.16
N LEU A 389 10.29 16.66 -29.85
CA LEU A 389 9.53 17.53 -28.96
C LEU A 389 9.76 19.02 -29.29
N ASN A 390 10.96 19.42 -29.70
CA ASN A 390 11.29 20.79 -30.09
C ASN A 390 10.60 21.25 -31.39
N ARG A 391 10.10 20.32 -32.23
CA ARG A 391 9.30 20.69 -33.43
C ARG A 391 7.98 21.37 -33.06
N TYR A 392 7.48 21.13 -31.85
CA TYR A 392 6.21 21.69 -31.37
C TYR A 392 6.46 23.03 -30.67
N LYS A 393 5.81 24.09 -31.15
CA LYS A 393 5.97 25.44 -30.59
C LYS A 393 5.39 25.56 -29.19
N LYS A 394 4.35 24.76 -28.87
CA LYS A 394 3.68 24.77 -27.56
C LYS A 394 3.57 23.36 -26.98
N ILE A 395 3.81 23.24 -25.67
CA ILE A 395 3.67 21.98 -24.91
C ILE A 395 2.25 21.37 -25.04
N ASP A 396 1.22 22.20 -25.17
CA ASP A 396 -0.16 21.74 -25.32
C ASP A 396 -0.35 20.97 -26.65
N GLU A 397 0.35 21.38 -27.72
CA GLU A 397 0.28 20.73 -29.03
C GLU A 397 0.83 19.31 -28.98
N ILE A 398 1.86 19.07 -28.15
CA ILE A 398 2.44 17.72 -27.95
C ILE A 398 1.41 16.79 -27.33
N VAL A 399 0.71 17.24 -26.28
CA VAL A 399 -0.31 16.41 -25.61
C VAL A 399 -1.47 16.14 -26.55
N ASP A 400 -1.94 17.18 -27.25
CA ASP A 400 -3.05 17.06 -28.19
C ASP A 400 -2.70 16.14 -29.37
N TYR A 401 -1.44 16.16 -29.82
CA TYR A 401 -0.95 15.25 -30.86
C TYR A 401 -0.86 13.79 -30.37
N ILE A 402 -0.37 13.54 -29.15
CA ILE A 402 -0.38 12.20 -28.57
C ILE A 402 -1.82 11.68 -28.40
N ASP A 403 -2.73 12.53 -27.93
CA ASP A 403 -4.14 12.19 -27.80
C ASP A 403 -4.75 11.88 -29.19
N PHE A 404 -4.41 12.65 -30.22
CA PHE A 404 -4.80 12.36 -31.61
C PHE A 404 -4.26 11.02 -32.12
N LEU A 405 -2.98 10.70 -31.87
CA LEU A 405 -2.36 9.44 -32.28
C LEU A 405 -2.97 8.22 -31.58
N THR A 406 -3.47 8.39 -30.36
CA THR A 406 -3.97 7.29 -29.51
C THR A 406 -5.47 7.09 -29.60
N ALA A 407 -6.26 8.15 -29.89
CA ALA A 407 -7.73 8.13 -29.91
C ALA A 407 -8.38 7.04 -30.81
N PRO A 408 -7.82 6.62 -31.96
CA PRO A 408 -8.43 5.57 -32.78
C PRO A 408 -8.39 4.17 -32.16
N TYR A 409 -7.51 3.94 -31.18
CA TYR A 409 -7.19 2.60 -30.66
C TYR A 409 -7.80 2.37 -29.28
N ASN A 410 -7.76 1.11 -28.81
CA ASN A 410 -8.15 0.84 -27.44
C ASN A 410 -7.08 1.39 -26.49
N HIS A 411 -7.52 1.95 -25.38
CA HIS A 411 -6.63 2.28 -24.29
C HIS A 411 -6.36 1.03 -23.46
N TYR A 412 -5.11 0.86 -23.05
CA TYR A 412 -4.65 -0.25 -22.24
C TYR A 412 -4.31 0.24 -20.85
N TYR A 413 -4.84 -0.46 -19.85
CA TYR A 413 -4.45 -0.24 -18.46
C TYR A 413 -3.60 -1.43 -17.99
N ASN A 414 -2.40 -1.14 -17.47
CA ASN A 414 -1.48 -2.15 -16.94
C ASN A 414 -1.22 -1.90 -15.45
N GLU A 415 -1.55 -2.88 -14.61
CA GLU A 415 -1.09 -2.92 -13.22
C GLU A 415 0.01 -3.96 -13.07
N ILE A 416 1.09 -3.57 -12.39
CA ILE A 416 2.22 -4.44 -12.10
C ILE A 416 2.30 -4.63 -10.60
N MET A 417 2.28 -5.89 -10.16
CA MET A 417 2.51 -6.25 -8.78
C MET A 417 3.51 -7.39 -8.73
N SER A 418 4.20 -7.52 -7.59
CA SER A 418 5.26 -8.52 -7.48
C SER A 418 5.47 -8.97 -6.04
N PHE A 419 5.93 -10.20 -5.87
CA PHE A 419 6.30 -10.74 -4.56
C PHE A 419 7.50 -11.67 -4.67
N ASN A 420 8.26 -11.75 -3.58
CA ASN A 420 9.39 -12.66 -3.49
C ASN A 420 8.87 -14.10 -3.32
N SER A 421 9.43 -15.02 -4.11
CA SER A 421 9.09 -16.44 -4.12
C SER A 421 10.34 -17.26 -4.41
N THR A 422 10.56 -18.32 -3.63
CA THR A 422 11.61 -19.30 -3.92
C THR A 422 11.27 -20.09 -5.19
N TYR A 423 12.25 -20.77 -5.80
CA TYR A 423 12.03 -21.62 -6.98
C TYR A 423 10.97 -22.69 -6.72
N THR A 424 11.05 -23.37 -5.56
CA THR A 424 10.11 -24.43 -5.21
C THR A 424 8.70 -23.89 -4.97
N ASP A 425 8.57 -22.74 -4.31
CA ASP A 425 7.27 -22.09 -4.11
C ASP A 425 6.69 -21.56 -5.42
N ALA A 426 7.53 -20.98 -6.29
CA ALA A 426 7.13 -20.45 -7.58
C ALA A 426 6.69 -21.56 -8.53
N SER A 427 7.42 -22.68 -8.53
CA SER A 427 7.08 -23.86 -9.33
C SER A 427 5.71 -24.41 -8.95
N LYS A 428 5.46 -24.60 -7.65
CA LYS A 428 4.15 -25.02 -7.12
C LYS A 428 3.04 -24.02 -7.41
N PHE A 429 3.34 -22.73 -7.36
CA PHE A 429 2.35 -21.69 -7.67
C PHE A 429 1.99 -21.71 -9.16
N LEU A 430 2.98 -21.76 -10.05
CA LEU A 430 2.76 -21.75 -11.49
C LEU A 430 2.12 -23.05 -11.98
N SER A 431 2.46 -24.21 -11.42
CA SER A 431 1.78 -25.47 -11.75
C SER A 431 0.28 -25.42 -11.45
N ARG A 432 -0.13 -24.79 -10.34
CA ARG A 432 -1.55 -24.59 -10.03
C ARG A 432 -2.23 -23.68 -11.03
N ILE A 433 -1.59 -22.58 -11.40
CA ILE A 433 -2.10 -21.66 -12.41
C ILE A 433 -2.34 -22.40 -13.75
N LYS A 434 -1.43 -23.32 -14.13
CA LYS A 434 -1.59 -24.15 -15.33
C LYS A 434 -2.83 -25.03 -15.30
N LEU A 435 -3.30 -25.46 -14.13
CA LEU A 435 -4.46 -26.34 -13.96
C LEU A 435 -5.81 -25.62 -13.81
N LEU A 436 -5.85 -24.29 -13.71
CA LEU A 436 -7.11 -23.54 -13.53
C LEU A 436 -7.92 -23.45 -14.82
N ASP A 437 -9.24 -23.69 -14.79
CA ASP A 437 -10.09 -23.43 -15.96
C ASP A 437 -10.81 -22.08 -15.89
N LYS A 438 -10.86 -21.49 -14.69
CA LYS A 438 -11.51 -20.21 -14.38
C LYS A 438 -10.68 -19.38 -13.42
N ILE A 439 -10.79 -18.06 -13.53
CA ILE A 439 -10.33 -17.10 -12.53
C ILE A 439 -11.57 -16.35 -12.03
N GLU A 440 -11.96 -16.58 -10.77
CA GLU A 440 -13.26 -16.13 -10.24
C GLU A 440 -14.42 -16.65 -11.10
N ASN A 441 -15.20 -15.75 -11.69
CA ASN A 441 -16.35 -16.08 -12.55
C ASN A 441 -15.99 -16.10 -14.05
N GLU A 442 -14.76 -15.74 -14.42
CA GLU A 442 -14.34 -15.63 -15.82
C GLU A 442 -13.66 -16.93 -16.28
N THR A 443 -14.00 -17.38 -17.49
CA THR A 443 -13.38 -18.56 -18.10
C THR A 443 -12.04 -18.19 -18.73
N ILE A 444 -11.06 -19.09 -18.61
CA ILE A 444 -9.79 -18.96 -19.30
C ILE A 444 -9.97 -19.45 -20.73
N ILE A 445 -9.85 -18.55 -21.71
CA ILE A 445 -9.96 -18.90 -23.14
C ILE A 445 -8.66 -19.55 -23.63
N ARG A 446 -7.52 -19.01 -23.21
CA ARG A 446 -6.21 -19.41 -23.72
C ARG A 446 -5.12 -19.23 -22.66
N LYS A 447 -4.17 -20.17 -22.65
CA LYS A 447 -2.93 -20.05 -21.89
C LYS A 447 -1.74 -20.27 -22.80
N ASP A 448 -0.82 -19.32 -22.81
CA ASP A 448 0.49 -19.52 -23.44
C ASP A 448 1.54 -19.67 -22.34
N ILE A 449 2.22 -20.81 -22.32
CA ILE A 449 3.23 -21.13 -21.32
C ILE A 449 4.59 -21.13 -22.02
N ILE A 450 5.48 -20.28 -21.53
CA ILE A 450 6.88 -20.25 -21.94
C ILE A 450 7.68 -20.73 -20.72
N GLU A 451 8.05 -22.01 -20.74
CA GLU A 451 8.80 -22.66 -19.66
C GLU A 451 10.30 -22.41 -19.77
N SER A 452 11.01 -22.56 -18.64
CA SER A 452 12.48 -22.49 -18.63
C SER A 452 13.08 -23.65 -19.42
N GLY A 453 13.95 -23.32 -20.37
CA GLY A 453 15.03 -24.22 -20.80
C GLY A 453 16.33 -23.89 -20.06
N PHE A 454 17.42 -24.61 -20.38
CA PHE A 454 18.77 -24.29 -19.91
C PHE A 454 19.13 -22.81 -20.14
N ASP A 455 18.66 -22.23 -21.26
CA ASP A 455 18.95 -20.85 -21.66
C ASP A 455 18.01 -19.79 -21.06
N LYS A 456 17.00 -20.17 -20.23
CA LYS A 456 15.94 -19.24 -19.77
C LYS A 456 15.66 -19.37 -18.27
N PRO A 457 16.19 -18.50 -17.39
CA PRO A 457 16.01 -18.56 -15.93
C PRO A 457 14.70 -17.89 -15.48
N PHE A 458 13.68 -17.96 -16.32
CA PHE A 458 12.39 -17.35 -16.06
C PHE A 458 11.26 -18.22 -16.61
N TRP A 459 10.11 -18.18 -15.94
CA TRP A 459 8.88 -18.79 -16.43
C TRP A 459 7.89 -17.70 -16.75
N ILE A 460 7.28 -17.75 -17.93
CA ILE A 460 6.21 -16.84 -18.30
C ILE A 460 4.93 -17.64 -18.56
N VAL A 461 3.83 -17.22 -17.94
CA VAL A 461 2.49 -17.75 -18.20
C VAL A 461 1.60 -16.59 -18.60
N LYS A 462 1.14 -16.57 -19.85
CA LYS A 462 0.10 -15.66 -20.33
C LYS A 462 -1.25 -16.34 -20.22
N ILE A 463 -2.24 -15.66 -19.65
CA ILE A 463 -3.61 -16.12 -19.46
C ILE A 463 -4.53 -15.10 -20.12
N TYR A 464 -5.45 -15.56 -20.95
CA TYR A 464 -6.47 -14.73 -21.60
C TYR A 464 -7.85 -15.13 -21.08
N LEU A 465 -8.59 -14.17 -20.53
CA LEU A 465 -9.93 -14.35 -19.96
C LEU A 465 -11.04 -13.97 -20.94
N SER A 466 -12.23 -14.53 -20.73
CA SER A 466 -13.46 -14.28 -21.51
C SER A 466 -13.82 -12.81 -21.69
N ASN A 467 -13.60 -12.00 -20.66
CA ASN A 467 -13.87 -10.57 -20.65
C ASN A 467 -12.81 -9.71 -21.37
N GLY A 468 -11.81 -10.32 -22.00
CA GLY A 468 -10.73 -9.63 -22.71
C GLY A 468 -9.56 -9.18 -21.82
N THR A 469 -9.56 -9.50 -20.52
CA THR A 469 -8.41 -9.32 -19.64
C THR A 469 -7.28 -10.28 -20.02
N SER A 470 -6.05 -9.79 -20.13
CA SER A 470 -4.86 -10.62 -20.22
C SER A 470 -4.02 -10.50 -18.96
N ILE A 471 -3.46 -11.62 -18.51
CA ILE A 471 -2.63 -11.71 -17.32
C ILE A 471 -1.32 -12.37 -17.70
N ILE A 472 -0.21 -11.71 -17.41
CA ILE A 472 1.12 -12.23 -17.68
C ILE A 472 1.81 -12.44 -16.34
N LEU A 473 2.11 -13.69 -15.99
CA LEU A 473 2.86 -14.07 -14.80
C LEU A 473 4.30 -14.36 -15.21
N LYS A 474 5.25 -13.65 -14.64
CA LYS A 474 6.69 -13.80 -14.88
C LYS A 474 7.38 -14.18 -13.58
N TYR A 475 7.95 -15.37 -13.50
CA TYR A 475 8.86 -15.74 -12.43
C TYR A 475 10.30 -15.58 -12.89
N SER A 476 11.12 -14.85 -12.12
CA SER A 476 12.58 -14.80 -12.32
C SER A 476 13.26 -15.63 -11.24
N MET A 477 14.05 -16.63 -11.65
CA MET A 477 14.88 -17.43 -10.76
C MET A 477 15.99 -16.58 -10.13
N VAL A 478 16.63 -15.74 -10.95
CA VAL A 478 17.71 -14.81 -10.57
C VAL A 478 17.23 -13.86 -9.46
N TYR A 479 16.05 -13.27 -9.61
CA TYR A 479 15.49 -12.35 -8.62
C TYR A 479 14.66 -13.04 -7.53
N SER A 480 14.43 -14.35 -7.63
CA SER A 480 13.50 -15.10 -6.77
C SER A 480 12.18 -14.34 -6.57
N LYS A 481 11.59 -13.89 -7.67
CA LYS A 481 10.46 -12.96 -7.67
C LYS A 481 9.45 -13.33 -8.74
N ILE A 482 8.16 -13.34 -8.37
CA ILE A 482 7.05 -13.42 -9.30
C ILE A 482 6.49 -12.01 -9.50
N THR A 483 6.39 -11.61 -10.75
CA THR A 483 5.75 -10.36 -11.20
C THR A 483 4.52 -10.73 -12.03
N TYR A 484 3.41 -10.04 -11.82
CA TYR A 484 2.20 -10.17 -12.62
C TYR A 484 1.85 -8.84 -13.26
N TYR A 485 1.51 -8.92 -14.54
CA TYR A 485 1.04 -7.81 -15.35
C TYR A 485 -0.41 -8.13 -15.72
N VAL A 486 -1.34 -7.29 -15.31
CA VAL A 486 -2.75 -7.41 -15.72
C VAL A 486 -3.04 -6.32 -16.72
N GLN A 487 -3.44 -6.70 -17.93
CA GLN A 487 -3.79 -5.77 -19.00
C GLN A 487 -5.30 -5.83 -19.26
N ASN A 488 -5.93 -4.66 -19.28
CA ASN A 488 -7.33 -4.51 -19.66
C ASN A 488 -7.53 -3.45 -20.75
N LYS A 489 -8.48 -3.73 -21.64
CA LYS A 489 -8.84 -2.86 -22.76
C LYS A 489 -10.06 -2.01 -22.42
N TRP A 490 -10.05 -0.73 -22.83
CA TRP A 490 -11.22 0.13 -22.76
C TRP A 490 -11.24 1.16 -23.89
N LYS A 491 -12.44 1.67 -24.22
CA LYS A 491 -12.64 2.68 -25.30
C LYS A 491 -13.45 3.89 -24.83
N THR A 492 -14.40 3.68 -23.92
CA THR A 492 -15.24 4.73 -23.32
C THR A 492 -15.02 4.86 -21.82
N ASN A 493 -15.33 6.02 -21.22
CA ASN A 493 -15.20 6.22 -19.76
C ASN A 493 -16.00 5.19 -18.93
N GLU A 494 -17.14 4.69 -19.42
CA GLU A 494 -17.89 3.65 -18.73
C GLU A 494 -17.18 2.29 -18.80
N SER A 495 -16.64 1.93 -19.98
CA SER A 495 -15.78 0.75 -20.11
C SER A 495 -14.48 0.85 -19.30
N LYS A 496 -14.01 2.07 -18.99
CA LYS A 496 -12.84 2.31 -18.13
C LYS A 496 -13.07 1.85 -16.69
N ILE A 497 -14.24 2.15 -16.13
CA ILE A 497 -14.59 1.72 -14.76
C ILE A 497 -14.65 0.19 -14.71
N LEU A 498 -15.31 -0.43 -15.70
CA LEU A 498 -15.40 -1.89 -15.80
C LEU A 498 -14.01 -2.54 -15.91
N ALA A 499 -13.13 -1.98 -16.75
CA ALA A 499 -11.75 -2.44 -16.90
C ALA A 499 -10.96 -2.41 -15.58
N ILE A 500 -11.11 -1.35 -14.79
CA ILE A 500 -10.46 -1.21 -13.47
C ILE A 500 -11.05 -2.20 -12.45
N THR A 501 -12.35 -2.45 -12.48
CA THR A 501 -13.00 -3.45 -11.60
C THR A 501 -12.54 -4.87 -11.93
N ASN A 502 -12.51 -5.23 -13.22
CA ASN A 502 -12.08 -6.54 -13.69
C ASN A 502 -10.62 -6.81 -13.33
N GLU A 503 -9.76 -5.80 -13.47
CA GLU A 503 -8.34 -5.85 -13.06
C GLU A 503 -8.19 -6.20 -11.58
N LYS A 504 -8.85 -5.45 -10.68
CA LYS A 504 -8.75 -5.70 -9.23
C LYS A 504 -9.26 -7.09 -8.86
N THR A 505 -10.30 -7.55 -9.54
CA THR A 505 -10.88 -8.87 -9.31
C THR A 505 -9.90 -9.96 -9.72
N ALA A 506 -9.31 -9.86 -10.91
CA ALA A 506 -8.28 -10.77 -11.39
C ALA A 506 -7.04 -10.80 -10.46
N LEU A 507 -6.59 -9.63 -9.99
CA LEU A 507 -5.46 -9.53 -9.06
C LEU A 507 -5.71 -10.26 -7.74
N ARG A 508 -6.87 -10.04 -7.12
CA ARG A 508 -7.24 -10.70 -5.86
C ARG A 508 -7.31 -12.21 -6.02
N ALA A 509 -7.92 -12.68 -7.11
CA ALA A 509 -8.03 -14.10 -7.40
C ALA A 509 -6.65 -14.77 -7.50
N ILE A 510 -5.67 -14.10 -8.10
CA ILE A 510 -4.29 -14.59 -8.23
C ILE A 510 -3.56 -14.56 -6.88
N GLU A 511 -3.73 -13.51 -6.09
CA GLU A 511 -3.20 -13.44 -4.72
C GLU A 511 -3.75 -14.59 -3.84
N ASP A 512 -5.01 -14.99 -4.04
CA ASP A 512 -5.65 -16.09 -3.32
C ASP A 512 -5.09 -17.48 -3.68
N ILE A 513 -4.29 -17.60 -4.73
CA ILE A 513 -3.61 -18.86 -5.11
C ILE A 513 -2.21 -18.98 -4.46
N LYS A 514 -1.68 -17.87 -3.91
CA LYS A 514 -0.34 -17.79 -3.31
C LYS A 514 -0.25 -18.51 -1.94
N ASN A 515 0.90 -19.13 -1.66
CA ASN A 515 1.21 -19.64 -0.31
C ASN A 515 1.64 -18.50 0.63
N ASP A 516 0.99 -18.40 1.80
CA ASP A 516 1.34 -17.44 2.84
C ASP A 516 2.48 -18.00 3.74
N THR A 517 3.75 -17.68 3.43
CA THR A 517 4.91 -18.07 4.26
C THR A 517 5.49 -16.93 5.10
N VAL A 518 4.83 -15.76 5.14
CA VAL A 518 5.39 -14.55 5.76
C VAL A 518 5.58 -14.72 7.28
N LYS A 519 6.84 -14.71 7.72
CA LYS A 519 7.24 -14.54 9.13
C LYS A 519 6.72 -13.18 9.62
N ILE A 520 5.79 -13.21 10.58
CA ILE A 520 5.24 -12.00 11.21
C ILE A 520 6.34 -11.37 12.06
N LYS A 521 7.02 -10.33 11.55
CA LYS A 521 7.89 -9.49 12.38
C LYS A 521 7.02 -8.66 13.33
N ARG A 522 7.18 -8.87 14.63
CA ARG A 522 6.55 -8.03 15.66
C ARG A 522 7.15 -6.62 15.58
N LYS A 523 6.32 -5.60 15.38
CA LYS A 523 6.76 -4.20 15.37
C LYS A 523 6.56 -3.60 16.76
N TYR A 524 7.64 -3.52 17.55
CA TYR A 524 7.67 -2.89 18.88
C TYR A 524 7.14 -1.45 18.89
N LEU A 525 7.35 -0.70 17.80
CA LEU A 525 6.79 0.64 17.61
C LEU A 525 5.25 0.69 17.69
N SER A 526 4.56 -0.41 17.41
CA SER A 526 3.09 -0.47 17.52
C SER A 526 2.64 -0.54 18.99
N VAL A 527 3.46 -1.15 19.86
CA VAL A 527 3.22 -1.23 21.30
C VAL A 527 3.36 0.15 21.94
N ILE A 528 4.41 0.90 21.56
CA ILE A 528 4.62 2.29 22.01
C ILE A 528 3.45 3.18 21.61
N LYS A 529 2.98 3.08 20.36
CA LYS A 529 1.79 3.82 19.90
C LYS A 529 0.54 3.50 20.71
N TYR A 530 0.37 2.24 21.13
CA TYR A 530 -0.76 1.82 21.96
C TYR A 530 -0.64 2.36 23.39
N LEU A 531 0.57 2.40 23.97
CA LEU A 531 0.80 2.97 25.30
C LEU A 531 0.53 4.49 25.34
N VAL A 532 0.98 5.24 24.34
CA VAL A 532 0.68 6.68 24.20
C VAL A 532 -0.83 6.92 24.16
N PHE A 533 -1.57 6.05 23.47
CA PHE A 533 -3.01 6.13 23.37
C PHE A 533 -3.74 5.87 24.71
N VAL A 534 -3.27 4.87 25.47
CA VAL A 534 -3.77 4.61 26.84
C VAL A 534 -3.49 5.82 27.75
N LEU A 535 -2.31 6.42 27.64
CA LEU A 535 -1.94 7.63 28.41
C LEU A 535 -2.87 8.82 28.10
N ILE A 536 -3.18 9.07 26.82
CA ILE A 536 -4.13 10.12 26.42
C ILE A 536 -5.51 9.88 27.02
N THR A 537 -5.96 8.61 27.04
CA THR A 537 -7.25 8.25 27.63
C THR A 537 -7.27 8.51 29.14
N ILE A 538 -6.19 8.19 29.86
CA ILE A 538 -6.02 8.49 31.29
C ILE A 538 -6.02 10.01 31.53
N LEU A 539 -5.33 10.79 30.68
CA LEU A 539 -5.31 12.26 30.79
C LEU A 539 -6.70 12.89 30.57
N ILE A 540 -7.50 12.38 29.64
CA ILE A 540 -8.90 12.80 29.46
C ILE A 540 -9.71 12.52 30.73
N PHE A 541 -9.50 11.38 31.38
CA PHE A 541 -10.14 11.09 32.67
C PHE A 541 -9.72 12.05 33.77
N VAL A 542 -8.43 12.30 33.91
CA VAL A 542 -7.91 13.27 34.90
C VAL A 542 -8.56 14.63 34.65
N PHE A 543 -8.62 15.10 33.40
CA PHE A 543 -9.28 16.37 33.04
C PHE A 543 -10.78 16.39 33.36
N LEU A 544 -11.54 15.33 33.06
CA LEU A 544 -12.98 15.29 33.36
C LEU A 544 -13.24 15.38 34.88
N PHE A 545 -12.46 14.65 35.69
CA PHE A 545 -12.57 14.68 37.15
C PHE A 545 -12.07 15.99 37.76
N THR A 546 -11.06 16.64 37.17
CA THR A 546 -10.53 17.91 37.70
C THR A 546 -11.25 19.14 37.19
N SER A 547 -11.93 19.11 36.03
CA SER A 547 -12.53 20.31 35.41
C SER A 547 -14.06 20.26 35.27
N VAL A 548 -14.67 19.09 35.08
CA VAL A 548 -16.12 18.97 34.78
C VAL A 548 -16.93 18.52 36.01
N TYR A 549 -16.39 17.61 36.83
CA TYR A 549 -17.08 17.06 38.00
C TYR A 549 -16.84 17.83 39.31
N GLN A 550 -16.45 19.11 39.24
CA GLN A 550 -16.33 19.95 40.45
C GLN A 550 -17.71 20.33 41.01
N LEU A 551 -17.88 20.17 42.33
CA LEU A 551 -19.06 20.62 43.09
C LEU A 551 -18.97 22.14 43.35
N GLU A 552 -20.11 22.84 43.36
CA GLU A 552 -20.12 24.28 43.69
C GLU A 552 -19.64 24.50 45.14
N LYS A 553 -18.52 25.19 45.34
CA LYS A 553 -18.04 25.57 46.69
C LYS A 553 -19.01 26.58 47.30
N LYS A 554 -19.93 26.13 48.15
CA LYS A 554 -20.85 27.03 48.88
C LYS A 554 -20.59 27.15 50.38
N GLN A 555 -19.72 26.34 50.97
CA GLN A 555 -19.43 26.39 52.40
C GLN A 555 -17.91 26.41 52.68
N PRO A 556 -17.40 27.41 53.43
CA PRO A 556 -16.01 27.44 53.87
C PRO A 556 -15.69 26.24 54.77
N GLY A 557 -14.57 25.56 54.54
CA GLY A 557 -14.09 24.44 55.37
C GLY A 557 -14.61 23.03 54.99
N VAL A 558 -15.42 22.89 53.92
CA VAL A 558 -15.88 21.59 53.42
C VAL A 558 -14.98 21.08 52.29
N ASP A 559 -14.40 19.89 52.46
CA ASP A 559 -13.61 19.20 51.43
C ASP A 559 -14.55 18.65 50.35
N THR A 560 -14.71 19.41 49.26
CA THR A 560 -15.56 19.08 48.11
C THR A 560 -15.23 17.73 47.48
N THR A 561 -13.98 17.27 47.59
CA THR A 561 -13.55 15.94 47.11
C THR A 561 -14.11 14.81 47.96
N LYS A 562 -14.14 14.97 49.29
CA LYS A 562 -14.78 13.99 50.21
C LYS A 562 -16.30 13.95 50.05
N VAL A 563 -16.94 15.11 49.85
CA VAL A 563 -18.39 15.20 49.59
C VAL A 563 -18.73 14.50 48.27
N PHE A 564 -17.96 14.76 47.21
CA PHE A 564 -18.13 14.10 45.91
C PHE A 564 -17.94 12.59 46.03
N TRP A 565 -16.88 12.11 46.70
CA TRP A 565 -16.64 10.67 46.87
C TRP A 565 -17.72 9.98 47.70
N LYS A 566 -18.24 10.62 48.75
CA LYS A 566 -19.33 10.06 49.57
C LYS A 566 -20.65 9.99 48.79
N LEU A 567 -20.91 10.97 47.93
CA LEU A 567 -22.06 11.00 47.04
C LEU A 567 -21.94 9.97 45.91
N PHE A 568 -20.79 9.93 45.27
CA PHE A 568 -20.47 8.97 44.22
C PHE A 568 -20.50 7.53 44.75
N SER A 569 -19.95 7.27 45.94
CA SER A 569 -20.04 5.96 46.57
C SER A 569 -21.46 5.61 46.98
N SER A 570 -22.26 6.55 47.50
CA SER A 570 -23.69 6.31 47.79
C SER A 570 -24.53 6.05 46.53
N ALA A 571 -24.14 6.63 45.40
CA ALA A 571 -24.79 6.46 44.10
C ALA A 571 -24.42 5.12 43.42
N PHE A 572 -23.26 4.53 43.74
CA PHE A 572 -22.82 3.23 43.23
C PHE A 572 -23.05 2.07 44.20
N TYR A 573 -23.06 2.30 45.51
CA TYR A 573 -23.10 1.27 46.55
C TYR A 573 -24.24 1.50 47.58
N GLY A 574 -25.23 2.32 47.24
CA GLY A 574 -26.40 2.57 48.08
C GLY A 574 -27.35 1.37 48.19
N ASN A 575 -28.61 1.60 48.55
CA ASN A 575 -29.62 0.55 48.69
C ASN A 575 -29.80 -0.29 47.42
N TYR A 576 -30.34 -1.50 47.56
CA TYR A 576 -30.52 -2.45 46.44
C TYR A 576 -31.22 -1.83 45.21
N LYS A 577 -32.17 -0.90 45.41
CA LYS A 577 -32.84 -0.15 44.34
C LYS A 577 -31.88 0.70 43.50
N ILE A 578 -30.92 1.37 44.15
CA ILE A 578 -29.88 2.20 43.50
C ILE A 578 -28.93 1.29 42.71
N LYS A 579 -28.50 0.16 43.29
CA LYS A 579 -27.66 -0.84 42.62
C LYS A 579 -28.34 -1.40 41.36
N ILE A 580 -29.63 -1.74 41.45
CA ILE A 580 -30.45 -2.13 40.27
C ILE A 580 -30.51 -0.99 39.24
N GLY A 581 -30.65 0.26 39.69
CA GLY A 581 -30.58 1.43 38.81
C GLY A 581 -29.27 1.53 38.04
N VAL A 582 -28.12 1.34 38.68
CA VAL A 582 -26.81 1.35 38.01
C VAL A 582 -26.67 0.18 37.03
N VAL A 583 -27.11 -1.02 37.42
CA VAL A 583 -27.17 -2.20 36.53
C VAL A 583 -28.04 -1.91 35.31
N SER A 584 -29.16 -1.19 35.47
CA SER A 584 -30.05 -0.84 34.36
C SER A 584 -29.40 0.04 33.29
N ILE A 585 -28.50 0.96 33.69
CA ILE A 585 -27.70 1.76 32.75
C ILE A 585 -26.83 0.84 31.89
N PHE A 586 -26.14 -0.11 32.52
CA PHE A 586 -25.30 -1.07 31.82
C PHE A 586 -26.12 -2.02 30.93
N SER A 587 -27.23 -2.56 31.42
CA SER A 587 -28.13 -3.43 30.66
C SER A 587 -28.67 -2.74 29.40
N MET A 588 -29.04 -1.46 29.49
CA MET A 588 -29.52 -0.69 28.33
C MET A 588 -28.42 -0.45 27.28
N VAL A 589 -27.15 -0.33 27.68
CA VAL A 589 -26.02 -0.31 26.73
C VAL A 589 -25.88 -1.65 26.00
N VAL A 590 -26.09 -2.78 26.68
CA VAL A 590 -26.08 -4.11 26.05
C VAL A 590 -27.23 -4.25 25.04
N VAL A 591 -28.42 -3.73 25.38
CA VAL A 591 -29.58 -3.70 24.48
C VAL A 591 -29.29 -2.83 23.24
N ASP A 592 -28.70 -1.64 23.40
CA ASP A 592 -28.26 -0.78 22.29
C ASP A 592 -27.28 -1.50 21.34
N LEU A 593 -26.30 -2.22 21.90
CA LEU A 593 -25.36 -3.03 21.12
C LEU A 593 -26.05 -4.18 20.38
N PHE A 594 -27.06 -4.80 20.99
CA PHE A 594 -27.84 -5.85 20.35
C PHE A 594 -28.68 -5.31 19.18
N ILE A 595 -29.33 -4.16 19.35
CA ILE A 595 -30.08 -3.49 18.28
C ILE A 595 -29.17 -3.05 17.13
N THR A 596 -27.98 -2.52 17.46
CA THR A 596 -26.94 -2.23 16.45
C THR A 596 -26.53 -3.50 15.69
N SER A 597 -26.46 -4.62 16.40
CA SER A 597 -26.13 -5.91 15.79
C SER A 597 -27.26 -6.44 14.89
N LEU A 598 -28.52 -6.27 15.27
CA LEU A 598 -29.68 -6.57 14.42
C LEU A 598 -29.62 -5.79 13.10
N TYR A 599 -29.37 -4.48 13.19
CA TYR A 599 -29.21 -3.60 12.02
C TYR A 599 -28.16 -4.13 11.05
N TRP A 600 -26.95 -4.43 11.55
CA TRP A 600 -25.85 -4.91 10.71
C TRP A 600 -26.15 -6.28 10.11
N LYS A 601 -26.74 -7.20 10.88
CA LYS A 601 -27.08 -8.53 10.42
C LYS A 601 -28.10 -8.48 9.28
N ARG A 602 -29.16 -7.70 9.45
CA ARG A 602 -30.19 -7.52 8.42
C ARG A 602 -29.63 -6.84 7.17
N SER A 603 -28.87 -5.77 7.33
CA SER A 603 -28.26 -5.05 6.21
C SER A 603 -27.31 -5.92 5.38
N LEU A 604 -26.49 -6.76 6.02
CA LEU A 604 -25.58 -7.69 5.33
C LEU A 604 -26.34 -8.84 4.66
N THR A 605 -27.37 -9.38 5.31
CA THR A 605 -28.20 -10.45 4.74
C THR A 605 -28.97 -9.96 3.51
N PHE A 606 -29.44 -8.71 3.53
CA PHE A 606 -30.09 -8.08 2.37
C PHE A 606 -29.17 -7.96 1.16
N GLN A 607 -27.86 -7.82 1.38
CA GLN A 607 -26.85 -7.84 0.32
C GLN A 607 -26.31 -9.25 0.03
N HIS A 608 -27.08 -10.29 0.37
CA HIS A 608 -26.75 -11.70 0.18
C HIS A 608 -25.46 -12.17 0.86
N GLN A 609 -25.02 -11.49 1.92
CA GLN A 609 -23.86 -11.89 2.71
C GLN A 609 -24.27 -12.68 3.96
N LYS A 610 -23.79 -13.92 4.06
CA LYS A 610 -24.02 -14.76 5.25
C LYS A 610 -23.01 -14.40 6.34
N VAL A 611 -23.47 -13.72 7.39
CA VAL A 611 -22.63 -13.31 8.53
C VAL A 611 -23.20 -13.90 9.83
N THR A 612 -22.31 -14.39 10.71
CA THR A 612 -22.73 -15.02 11.96
C THR A 612 -23.11 -13.97 13.01
N TRP A 613 -24.00 -14.33 13.93
CA TRP A 613 -24.37 -13.44 15.06
C TRP A 613 -23.16 -12.99 15.87
N ARG A 614 -22.20 -13.90 16.06
CA ARG A 614 -20.95 -13.62 16.76
C ARG A 614 -20.15 -12.49 16.09
N ASP A 615 -20.03 -12.53 14.77
CA ASP A 615 -19.27 -11.52 14.03
C ASP A 615 -19.97 -10.16 14.13
N VAL A 616 -21.29 -10.15 14.05
CA VAL A 616 -22.08 -8.90 14.10
C VAL A 616 -22.12 -8.27 15.51
N ILE A 617 -22.18 -9.10 16.55
CA ILE A 617 -22.02 -8.62 17.94
C ILE A 617 -20.61 -8.06 18.15
N THR A 618 -19.59 -8.75 17.63
CA THR A 618 -18.19 -8.31 17.76
C THR A 618 -17.97 -6.93 17.15
N ILE A 619 -18.50 -6.65 15.96
CA ILE A 619 -18.35 -5.34 15.34
C ILE A 619 -19.10 -4.25 16.11
N SER A 620 -20.27 -4.53 16.68
CA SER A 620 -20.99 -3.54 17.48
C SER A 620 -20.18 -3.12 18.72
N PHE A 621 -19.51 -4.08 19.39
CA PHE A 621 -18.60 -3.80 20.50
C PHE A 621 -17.37 -2.99 20.06
N ILE A 622 -16.69 -3.40 18.97
CA ILE A 622 -15.53 -2.69 18.41
C ILE A 622 -15.92 -1.26 18.01
N GLY A 623 -17.07 -1.12 17.35
CA GLY A 623 -17.63 0.13 16.88
C GLY A 623 -17.78 1.12 18.02
N LYS A 624 -18.39 0.71 19.14
CA LYS A 624 -18.63 1.58 20.31
C LYS A 624 -17.34 2.13 20.94
N ILE A 625 -16.23 1.37 20.95
CA ILE A 625 -14.94 1.89 21.44
C ILE A 625 -14.40 2.94 20.49
N LEU A 626 -14.28 2.59 19.21
CA LEU A 626 -13.67 3.49 18.24
C LEU A 626 -14.51 4.77 18.11
N GLN A 627 -15.82 4.69 18.31
CA GLN A 627 -16.71 5.83 18.41
C GLN A 627 -16.29 6.80 19.53
N LYS A 628 -15.95 6.27 20.71
CA LYS A 628 -15.60 7.05 21.90
C LYS A 628 -14.19 7.62 21.86
N ILE A 629 -13.30 7.08 21.03
CA ILE A 629 -11.90 7.52 20.96
C ILE A 629 -11.58 8.24 19.64
N THR A 630 -12.55 8.38 18.74
CA THR A 630 -12.40 9.19 17.52
C THR A 630 -13.26 10.46 17.59
N PRO A 631 -12.76 11.61 17.08
CA PRO A 631 -13.61 12.79 16.89
C PRO A 631 -14.78 12.47 15.95
N LYS A 632 -15.99 12.93 16.27
CA LYS A 632 -17.21 12.74 15.47
C LYS A 632 -17.58 11.29 15.13
N SER A 633 -17.26 10.31 15.99
CA SER A 633 -17.77 8.93 15.89
C SER A 633 -17.40 8.11 14.63
N LEU A 634 -16.61 8.67 13.70
CA LEU A 634 -16.24 8.04 12.41
C LEU A 634 -15.39 6.77 12.57
N GLY A 635 -14.75 6.57 13.72
CA GLY A 635 -13.92 5.42 14.01
C GLY A 635 -14.68 4.10 14.03
N ALA A 636 -15.97 4.11 14.38
CA ALA A 636 -16.78 2.91 14.46
C ALA A 636 -16.83 2.16 13.12
N ASP A 637 -17.04 2.91 12.04
CA ASP A 637 -17.15 2.36 10.68
C ASP A 637 -15.82 1.79 10.17
N VAL A 638 -14.69 2.41 10.54
CA VAL A 638 -13.35 1.91 10.20
C VAL A 638 -13.07 0.57 10.88
N GLY A 639 -13.47 0.42 12.15
CA GLY A 639 -13.34 -0.85 12.88
C GLY A 639 -14.19 -1.97 12.30
N ASN A 640 -15.44 -1.64 11.96
CA ASN A 640 -16.38 -2.57 11.33
C ASN A 640 -15.83 -3.04 9.98
N PHE A 641 -15.32 -2.11 9.17
CA PHE A 641 -14.67 -2.41 7.89
C PHE A 641 -13.46 -3.34 8.05
N TRP A 642 -12.57 -3.04 8.99
CA TRP A 642 -11.39 -3.87 9.25
C TRP A 642 -11.75 -5.30 9.67
N TYR A 643 -12.71 -5.46 10.59
CA TYR A 643 -13.08 -6.77 11.11
C TYR A 643 -13.83 -7.62 10.08
N LEU A 644 -14.87 -7.07 9.44
CA LEU A 644 -15.68 -7.81 8.45
C LEU A 644 -14.87 -8.20 7.23
N ARG A 645 -13.94 -7.35 6.79
CA ARG A 645 -13.03 -7.69 5.68
C ARG A 645 -12.15 -8.90 6.01
N LYS A 646 -11.69 -9.03 7.26
CA LYS A 646 -10.97 -10.24 7.71
C LYS A 646 -11.85 -11.49 7.79
N LYS A 647 -13.17 -11.33 7.89
CA LYS A 647 -14.15 -12.43 7.85
C LYS A 647 -14.54 -12.83 6.44
N GLY A 648 -14.00 -12.18 5.41
CA GLY A 648 -14.27 -12.49 4.01
C GLY A 648 -15.51 -11.79 3.46
N VAL A 649 -16.07 -10.79 4.17
CA VAL A 649 -17.14 -9.97 3.60
C VAL A 649 -16.53 -9.03 2.54
N PRO A 650 -17.08 -8.99 1.32
CA PRO A 650 -16.58 -8.11 0.26
C PRO A 650 -16.54 -6.64 0.69
N GLY A 651 -15.42 -5.96 0.43
CA GLY A 651 -15.22 -4.58 0.89
C GLY A 651 -16.24 -3.58 0.34
N ASN A 652 -16.71 -3.79 -0.90
CA ASN A 652 -17.76 -3.01 -1.52
C ASN A 652 -19.11 -3.15 -0.78
N VAL A 653 -19.45 -4.35 -0.32
CA VAL A 653 -20.65 -4.61 0.49
C VAL A 653 -20.55 -3.89 1.84
N ILE A 654 -19.40 -3.99 2.53
CA ILE A 654 -19.23 -3.33 3.83
C ILE A 654 -19.36 -1.80 3.71
N VAL A 655 -18.67 -1.20 2.72
CA VAL A 655 -18.78 0.25 2.45
C VAL A 655 -20.23 0.63 2.14
N SER A 656 -20.92 -0.20 1.37
CA SER A 656 -22.32 0.05 1.03
C SER A 656 -23.24 -0.02 2.26
N VAL A 657 -23.06 -0.98 3.17
CA VAL A 657 -23.84 -1.06 4.42
C VAL A 657 -23.52 0.13 5.34
N THR A 658 -22.24 0.49 5.48
CA THR A 658 -21.82 1.67 6.26
C THR A 658 -22.50 2.93 5.75
N ILE A 659 -22.44 3.20 4.45
CA ILE A 659 -23.03 4.41 3.87
C ILE A 659 -24.55 4.41 4.00
N SER A 660 -25.19 3.25 3.84
CA SER A 660 -26.63 3.10 4.09
C SER A 660 -26.97 3.39 5.56
N SER A 661 -26.14 2.91 6.50
CA SER A 661 -26.28 3.22 7.94
C SER A 661 -26.13 4.70 8.22
N THR A 662 -25.17 5.37 7.59
CA THR A 662 -24.99 6.81 7.73
C THR A 662 -26.22 7.55 7.22
N ILE A 663 -26.79 7.17 6.08
CA ILE A 663 -27.98 7.83 5.53
C ILE A 663 -29.21 7.61 6.40
N ILE A 664 -29.46 6.38 6.87
CA ILE A 664 -30.58 6.10 7.79
C ILE A 664 -30.40 6.86 9.10
N TYR A 665 -29.16 6.96 9.62
CA TYR A 665 -28.86 7.78 10.78
C TYR A 665 -29.16 9.26 10.54
N GLN A 666 -28.80 9.81 9.38
CA GLN A 666 -29.10 11.21 9.04
C GLN A 666 -30.62 11.47 8.92
N ILE A 667 -31.36 10.54 8.31
CA ILE A 667 -32.83 10.63 8.25
C ILE A 667 -33.43 10.57 9.66
N LYS A 668 -32.93 9.67 10.51
CA LYS A 668 -33.28 9.63 11.94
C LYS A 668 -33.02 10.99 12.61
N SER A 669 -31.85 11.59 12.42
CA SER A 669 -31.51 12.90 13.02
C SER A 669 -32.46 14.01 12.56
N VAL A 670 -32.88 14.02 11.29
CA VAL A 670 -33.86 14.99 10.78
C VAL A 670 -35.24 14.78 11.43
N VAL A 671 -35.75 13.55 11.46
CA VAL A 671 -37.02 13.20 12.13
C VAL A 671 -36.95 13.54 13.63
N GLN A 672 -35.80 13.27 14.25
CA GLN A 672 -35.52 13.62 15.63
C GLN A 672 -35.57 15.13 15.84
N GLY A 673 -35.01 15.95 14.95
CA GLY A 673 -35.13 17.40 15.00
C GLY A 673 -36.59 17.87 15.02
N PHE A 674 -37.42 17.33 14.12
CA PHE A 674 -38.84 17.70 14.06
C PHE A 674 -39.67 17.27 15.28
N ILE A 675 -39.31 16.19 15.96
CA ILE A 675 -40.07 15.68 17.12
C ILE A 675 -39.50 16.18 18.44
N ILE A 676 -38.19 16.10 18.63
CA ILE A 676 -37.52 16.32 19.93
C ILE A 676 -37.32 17.80 20.22
N ILE A 677 -37.12 18.65 19.22
CA ILE A 677 -36.93 20.09 19.48
C ILE A 677 -38.23 20.73 19.98
N PRO A 678 -39.41 20.57 19.32
CA PRO A 678 -40.64 21.17 19.83
C PRO A 678 -41.05 20.61 21.18
N LEU A 679 -40.93 19.30 21.37
CA LEU A 679 -41.25 18.64 22.63
C LEU A 679 -40.26 19.01 23.75
N GLY A 680 -38.99 19.16 23.39
CA GLY A 680 -37.92 19.60 24.29
C GLY A 680 -38.08 21.03 24.77
N LEU A 681 -38.44 21.95 23.87
CA LEU A 681 -38.76 23.34 24.19
C LEU A 681 -39.98 23.43 25.12
N TYR A 682 -40.97 22.56 24.92
CA TYR A 682 -42.14 22.47 25.80
C TYR A 682 -41.80 21.91 27.19
N LEU A 683 -41.01 20.82 27.26
CA LEU A 683 -40.68 20.15 28.51
C LEU A 683 -39.62 20.86 29.35
N PHE A 684 -38.74 21.65 28.73
CA PHE A 684 -37.63 22.36 29.37
C PHE A 684 -37.70 23.88 29.14
N SER A 685 -38.92 24.42 29.00
CA SER A 685 -39.18 25.84 28.75
C SER A 685 -38.33 26.77 29.61
N ASP A 686 -38.20 26.45 30.89
CA ASP A 686 -37.55 27.27 31.90
C ASP A 686 -36.03 27.41 31.64
N ILE A 687 -35.38 26.43 31.00
CA ILE A 687 -33.97 26.58 30.55
C ILE A 687 -33.91 27.56 29.38
N PHE A 688 -34.84 27.49 28.44
CA PHE A 688 -34.76 28.27 27.19
C PHE A 688 -35.19 29.74 27.36
N TYR A 689 -35.95 30.07 28.42
CA TYR A 689 -36.40 31.43 28.70
C TYR A 689 -35.45 32.26 29.57
N ASP A 690 -34.53 31.64 30.31
CA ASP A 690 -33.49 32.36 31.08
C ASP A 690 -32.30 32.75 30.19
N LEU A 691 -32.54 33.73 29.31
CA LEU A 691 -31.53 34.25 28.38
C LEU A 691 -30.42 35.07 29.07
N GLN A 692 -30.49 35.29 30.39
CA GLN A 692 -29.44 36.02 31.13
C GLN A 692 -28.28 35.10 31.56
N ASP A 693 -28.47 33.79 31.67
CA ASP A 693 -27.38 32.84 31.96
C ASP A 693 -26.54 32.57 30.70
N LYS A 694 -25.23 32.88 30.77
CA LYS A 694 -24.25 32.58 29.70
C LYS A 694 -24.22 31.09 29.34
N ASN A 695 -24.44 30.21 30.32
CA ASN A 695 -24.46 28.76 30.11
C ASN A 695 -25.62 28.34 29.19
N THR A 696 -26.80 28.91 29.41
CA THR A 696 -28.00 28.74 28.58
C THR A 696 -27.77 29.24 27.16
N GLN A 697 -27.16 30.42 27.00
CA GLN A 697 -26.84 30.97 25.68
C GLN A 697 -25.89 30.06 24.89
N ILE A 698 -24.86 29.50 25.55
CA ILE A 698 -23.94 28.54 24.93
C ILE A 698 -24.69 27.27 24.50
N PHE A 699 -25.56 26.73 25.36
CA PHE A 699 -26.35 25.55 25.04
C PHE A 699 -27.28 25.77 23.82
N ILE A 700 -28.00 26.89 23.78
CA ILE A 700 -28.89 27.24 22.65
C ILE A 700 -28.09 27.40 21.35
N ALA A 701 -26.96 28.11 21.40
CA ALA A 701 -26.09 28.29 20.23
C ALA A 701 -25.58 26.94 19.69
N PHE A 702 -25.13 26.05 20.57
CA PHE A 702 -24.69 24.70 20.20
C PHE A 702 -25.83 23.82 19.69
N LEU A 703 -27.03 23.93 20.26
CA LEU A 703 -28.20 23.21 19.79
C LEU A 703 -28.57 23.64 18.36
N VAL A 704 -28.74 24.94 18.11
CA VAL A 704 -29.12 25.48 16.79
C VAL A 704 -28.07 25.16 15.73
N LEU A 705 -26.80 25.42 16.02
CA LEU A 705 -25.72 25.08 15.09
C LEU A 705 -25.59 23.57 14.90
N GLY A 706 -25.88 22.75 15.93
CA GLY A 706 -25.80 21.30 15.88
C GLY A 706 -26.85 20.72 14.94
N ILE A 707 -28.09 21.17 15.10
CA ILE A 707 -29.21 20.83 14.22
C ILE A 707 -28.94 21.29 12.79
N PHE A 708 -28.46 22.52 12.60
CA PHE A 708 -28.15 23.05 11.27
C PHE A 708 -27.06 22.23 10.57
N VAL A 709 -25.96 21.93 11.28
CA VAL A 709 -24.83 21.15 10.76
C VAL A 709 -25.27 19.73 10.44
N ASP A 710 -25.99 19.04 11.33
CA ASP A 710 -26.45 17.68 11.10
C ASP A 710 -27.45 17.61 9.95
N THR A 711 -28.40 18.56 9.87
CA THR A 711 -29.38 18.63 8.77
C THR A 711 -28.69 18.91 7.43
N MET A 712 -27.74 19.86 7.38
CA MET A 712 -27.00 20.19 6.17
C MET A 712 -26.08 19.05 5.71
N ILE A 713 -25.37 18.40 6.63
CA ILE A 713 -24.55 17.22 6.33
C ILE A 713 -25.44 16.09 5.82
N GLY A 714 -26.56 15.82 6.50
CA GLY A 714 -27.53 14.81 6.08
C GLY A 714 -28.05 15.07 4.67
N LEU A 715 -28.44 16.30 4.38
CA LEU A 715 -28.94 16.71 3.06
C LEU A 715 -27.85 16.59 1.97
N VAL A 716 -26.63 17.04 2.24
CA VAL A 716 -25.50 16.89 1.31
C VAL A 716 -25.20 15.41 1.04
N VAL A 717 -25.19 14.55 2.06
CA VAL A 717 -24.93 13.10 1.90
C VAL A 717 -26.05 12.43 1.10
N VAL A 718 -27.31 12.74 1.38
CA VAL A 718 -28.46 12.20 0.63
C VAL A 718 -28.40 12.66 -0.83
N LEU A 719 -28.19 13.95 -1.09
CA LEU A 719 -28.08 14.50 -2.46
C LEU A 719 -26.86 13.96 -3.20
N ALA A 720 -25.71 13.84 -2.54
CA ALA A 720 -24.49 13.26 -3.11
C ALA A 720 -24.68 11.81 -3.54
N THR A 721 -25.58 11.08 -2.87
CA THR A 721 -25.76 9.65 -3.14
C THR A 721 -26.89 9.36 -4.14
N LEU A 722 -27.89 10.24 -4.24
CA LEU A 722 -28.99 10.09 -5.20
C LEU A 722 -28.75 10.83 -6.54
N VAL A 723 -28.02 11.95 -6.53
CA VAL A 723 -27.86 12.82 -7.70
C VAL A 723 -26.46 12.72 -8.31
N LYS A 724 -26.34 12.10 -9.49
CA LYS A 724 -25.07 11.95 -10.23
C LYS A 724 -24.35 13.29 -10.47
N LYS A 725 -25.11 14.38 -10.68
CA LYS A 725 -24.54 15.73 -10.86
C LYS A 725 -23.82 16.22 -9.60
N VAL A 726 -24.42 16.07 -8.41
CA VAL A 726 -23.82 16.48 -7.12
C VAL A 726 -22.61 15.60 -6.81
N GLN A 727 -22.70 14.29 -7.06
CA GLN A 727 -21.59 13.36 -6.93
C GLN A 727 -20.39 13.79 -7.79
N ASN A 728 -20.63 14.06 -9.07
CA ASN A 728 -19.58 14.52 -9.99
C ASN A 728 -18.99 15.86 -9.55
N PHE A 729 -19.80 16.77 -9.00
CA PHE A 729 -19.33 18.02 -8.43
C PHE A 729 -18.40 17.79 -7.23
N LEU A 730 -18.81 16.96 -6.26
CA LEU A 730 -18.00 16.62 -5.09
C LEU A 730 -16.70 15.90 -5.47
N LEU A 731 -16.76 14.96 -6.42
CA LEU A 731 -15.57 14.28 -6.94
C LEU A 731 -14.61 15.27 -7.60
N LYS A 732 -15.12 16.17 -8.44
CA LYS A 732 -14.30 17.25 -9.03
C LYS A 732 -13.69 18.12 -7.95
N LEU A 733 -14.43 18.46 -6.90
CA LEU A 733 -13.93 19.27 -5.78
C LEU A 733 -12.84 18.55 -4.98
N ILE A 734 -13.03 17.26 -4.64
CA ILE A 734 -12.04 16.45 -3.92
C ILE A 734 -10.78 16.28 -4.75
N ILE A 735 -10.93 15.99 -6.05
CA ILE A 735 -9.80 15.88 -6.97
C ILE A 735 -9.11 17.25 -7.09
N PHE A 736 -9.85 18.34 -7.21
CA PHE A 736 -9.30 19.69 -7.26
C PHE A 736 -8.49 20.03 -5.99
N ILE A 737 -9.05 19.81 -4.80
CA ILE A 737 -8.36 20.02 -3.52
C ILE A 737 -7.12 19.11 -3.44
N GLY A 738 -7.28 17.83 -3.77
CA GLY A 738 -6.20 16.85 -3.75
C GLY A 738 -5.07 17.17 -4.74
N THR A 739 -5.38 17.70 -5.92
CA THR A 739 -4.37 18.14 -6.90
C THR A 739 -3.59 19.36 -6.42
N LYS A 740 -4.19 20.21 -5.58
CA LYS A 740 -3.56 21.41 -5.01
C LYS A 740 -2.68 21.14 -3.80
N ILE A 741 -2.95 20.08 -3.03
CA ILE A 741 -2.12 19.72 -1.88
C ILE A 741 -0.77 19.18 -2.40
N VAL A 742 0.27 20.00 -2.28
CA VAL A 742 1.63 19.72 -2.78
C VAL A 742 2.20 18.41 -2.23
N PHE A 743 1.78 18.00 -1.03
CA PHE A 743 2.26 16.79 -0.34
C PHE A 743 1.47 15.50 -0.65
N LEU A 744 0.43 15.55 -1.49
CA LEU A 744 -0.36 14.38 -1.91
C LEU A 744 -0.02 13.98 -3.35
N PRO A 745 1.04 13.19 -3.57
CA PRO A 745 1.43 12.79 -4.90
C PRO A 745 0.53 11.65 -5.41
N VAL A 746 -0.48 12.01 -6.20
CA VAL A 746 -1.36 11.06 -6.88
C VAL A 746 -0.93 10.93 -8.34
N LEU A 747 -0.55 9.72 -8.75
CA LEU A 747 -0.02 9.40 -10.08
C LEU A 747 -1.07 9.48 -11.18
N ASP A 748 -2.25 8.92 -10.91
CA ASP A 748 -3.34 8.86 -11.87
C ASP A 748 -4.63 9.30 -11.19
N TRP A 749 -4.95 10.58 -11.38
CA TRP A 749 -6.20 11.14 -10.90
C TRP A 749 -7.42 10.53 -11.59
N ASP A 750 -7.27 10.03 -12.82
CA ASP A 750 -8.36 9.35 -13.51
C ASP A 750 -8.59 7.94 -12.94
N LYS A 751 -7.53 7.20 -12.56
CA LYS A 751 -7.67 5.94 -11.80
C LYS A 751 -8.33 6.19 -10.45
N LYS A 752 -7.87 7.19 -9.69
CA LYS A 752 -8.50 7.53 -8.40
C LYS A 752 -9.96 7.94 -8.58
N ARG A 753 -10.24 8.77 -9.59
CA ARG A 753 -11.59 9.19 -9.94
C ARG A 753 -12.47 7.99 -10.27
N ALA A 754 -12.02 7.11 -11.15
CA ALA A 754 -12.76 5.90 -11.52
C ALA A 754 -12.98 4.97 -10.32
N ASN A 755 -12.01 4.84 -9.42
CA ASN A 755 -12.18 4.09 -8.16
C ASN A 755 -13.27 4.70 -7.27
N TYR A 756 -13.32 6.03 -7.15
CA TYR A 756 -14.37 6.68 -6.38
C TYR A 756 -15.72 6.61 -7.10
N GLU A 757 -15.76 6.77 -8.42
CA GLU A 757 -16.97 6.62 -9.24
C GLU A 757 -17.53 5.19 -9.14
N GLU A 758 -16.68 4.16 -9.15
CA GLU A 758 -17.04 2.76 -8.90
C GLU A 758 -17.73 2.61 -7.54
N ILE A 759 -17.06 3.05 -6.45
CA ILE A 759 -17.60 2.98 -5.09
C ILE A 759 -18.96 3.67 -5.00
N LEU A 760 -19.06 4.87 -5.55
CA LEU A 760 -20.30 5.67 -5.50
C LEU A 760 -21.40 5.07 -6.39
N SER A 761 -21.05 4.44 -7.51
CA SER A 761 -22.02 3.74 -8.37
C SER A 761 -22.63 2.52 -7.66
N ILE A 762 -21.80 1.77 -6.93
CA ILE A 762 -22.22 0.65 -6.08
C ILE A 762 -23.16 1.17 -4.99
N ASN A 763 -22.76 2.25 -4.30
CA ASN A 763 -23.59 2.87 -3.26
C ASN A 763 -24.95 3.30 -3.80
N ARG A 764 -25.00 3.95 -4.97
CA ARG A 764 -26.25 4.37 -5.60
C ARG A 764 -27.16 3.19 -5.92
N LYS A 765 -26.61 2.09 -6.44
CA LYS A 765 -27.39 0.87 -6.73
C LYS A 765 -27.99 0.31 -5.45
N THR A 766 -27.21 0.21 -4.38
CA THR A 766 -27.68 -0.31 -3.11
C THR A 766 -28.73 0.58 -2.45
N LEU A 767 -28.56 1.91 -2.51
CA LEU A 767 -29.56 2.84 -1.98
C LEU A 767 -30.85 2.84 -2.78
N LYS A 768 -30.76 2.78 -4.11
CA LYS A 768 -31.95 2.61 -4.94
C LYS A 768 -32.69 1.34 -4.53
N MET A 769 -31.97 0.23 -4.33
CA MET A 769 -32.51 -1.04 -3.89
C MET A 769 -33.17 -0.97 -2.49
N LEU A 770 -32.53 -0.31 -1.52
CA LEU A 770 -33.07 -0.07 -0.18
C LEU A 770 -34.34 0.80 -0.21
N LEU A 771 -34.33 1.90 -0.96
CA LEU A 771 -35.47 2.82 -1.06
C LEU A 771 -36.64 2.20 -1.84
N THR A 772 -36.40 1.34 -2.83
CA THR A 772 -37.47 0.59 -3.49
C THR A 772 -38.10 -0.47 -2.59
N ASN A 773 -37.38 -0.99 -1.58
CA ASN A 773 -37.93 -1.95 -0.63
C ASN A 773 -38.27 -1.25 0.69
N TRP A 774 -39.39 -0.50 0.67
CA TRP A 774 -39.84 0.34 1.78
C TRP A 774 -39.98 -0.41 3.11
N LYS A 775 -40.35 -1.70 3.08
CA LYS A 775 -40.44 -2.54 4.29
C LYS A 775 -39.09 -2.67 5.00
N ILE A 776 -38.03 -2.93 4.24
CA ILE A 776 -36.66 -3.07 4.79
C ILE A 776 -36.13 -1.72 5.23
N PHE A 777 -36.42 -0.66 4.48
CA PHE A 777 -36.08 0.69 4.89
C PHE A 777 -36.71 1.05 6.24
N LEU A 778 -38.02 0.80 6.42
CA LEU A 778 -38.70 1.03 7.69
C LEU A 778 -38.18 0.14 8.82
N GLU A 779 -37.88 -1.14 8.58
CA GLU A 779 -37.27 -2.04 9.58
C GLU A 779 -35.91 -1.49 10.06
N LEU A 780 -35.03 -1.09 9.13
CA LEU A 780 -33.71 -0.54 9.45
C LEU A 780 -33.80 0.84 10.13
N PHE A 781 -34.74 1.69 9.70
CA PHE A 781 -35.04 2.96 10.36
C PHE A 781 -35.53 2.72 11.78
N PHE A 782 -36.46 1.78 11.98
CA PHE A 782 -36.99 1.42 13.29
C PHE A 782 -35.87 0.99 14.25
N TYR A 783 -34.92 0.14 13.80
CA TYR A 783 -33.76 -0.23 14.63
C TYR A 783 -32.91 0.97 15.06
N LYS A 784 -32.73 1.98 14.20
CA LYS A 784 -31.97 3.20 14.57
C LYS A 784 -32.78 4.17 15.43
N PHE A 785 -34.09 4.20 15.24
CA PHE A 785 -35.01 5.08 15.96
C PHE A 785 -35.25 4.58 17.39
N ILE A 786 -35.50 3.28 17.57
CA ILE A 786 -35.79 2.68 18.89
C ILE A 786 -34.63 2.82 19.89
N GLN A 787 -33.38 2.96 19.40
CA GLN A 787 -32.19 3.23 20.21
C GLN A 787 -32.28 4.52 21.03
N ILE A 788 -33.15 5.47 20.66
CA ILE A 788 -33.36 6.69 21.47
C ILE A 788 -33.92 6.30 22.85
N PHE A 789 -34.76 5.27 22.91
CA PHE A 789 -35.39 4.81 24.14
C PHE A 789 -34.51 3.86 24.95
N THR A 790 -33.31 3.50 24.49
CA THR A 790 -32.38 2.65 25.28
C THR A 790 -31.51 3.49 26.22
N ASN A 791 -32.11 4.45 26.93
CA ASN A 791 -31.42 5.26 27.93
C ASN A 791 -31.76 4.77 29.35
N GLY A 792 -30.81 4.06 29.98
CA GLY A 792 -30.98 3.56 31.34
C GLY A 792 -30.90 4.62 32.44
N LEU A 793 -30.50 5.85 32.11
CA LEU A 793 -30.39 6.94 33.08
C LEU A 793 -31.74 7.35 33.68
N GLY A 794 -32.82 7.25 32.90
CA GLY A 794 -34.18 7.49 33.38
C GLY A 794 -34.62 6.49 34.45
N ILE A 795 -34.28 5.20 34.28
CA ILE A 795 -34.59 4.15 35.25
C ILE A 795 -33.78 4.35 36.53
N TYR A 796 -32.48 4.66 36.40
CA TYR A 796 -31.62 5.00 37.53
C TYR A 796 -32.17 6.21 38.31
N GLY A 797 -32.56 7.29 37.64
CA GLY A 797 -33.05 8.49 38.31
C GLY A 797 -34.36 8.29 39.08
N ILE A 798 -35.24 7.41 38.60
CA ILE A 798 -36.46 6.98 39.32
C ILE A 798 -36.09 6.12 40.54
N LEU A 799 -35.26 5.10 40.37
CA LEU A 799 -34.92 4.16 41.45
C LEU A 799 -34.01 4.75 42.53
N SER A 800 -33.20 5.74 42.17
CA SER A 800 -32.35 6.49 43.11
C SER A 800 -33.08 7.63 43.82
N GLY A 801 -34.29 7.98 43.37
CA GLY A 801 -34.97 9.18 43.84
C GLY A 801 -34.19 10.45 43.50
N ALA A 802 -33.32 10.44 42.47
CA ALA A 802 -32.60 11.63 42.05
C ALA A 802 -33.48 12.58 41.21
N PHE A 803 -34.53 12.06 40.56
CA PHE A 803 -35.43 12.83 39.71
C PHE A 803 -36.79 13.08 40.37
N LYS A 804 -37.41 14.22 40.02
CA LYS A 804 -38.79 14.57 40.40
C LYS A 804 -39.77 13.56 39.79
N THR A 805 -40.77 13.15 40.57
CA THR A 805 -41.79 12.17 40.15
C THR A 805 -42.97 12.79 39.39
N ASN A 806 -43.24 14.09 39.58
CA ASN A 806 -44.41 14.80 39.03
C ASN A 806 -44.03 15.76 37.89
N LEU A 807 -43.37 15.26 36.85
CA LEU A 807 -43.01 16.06 35.67
C LEU A 807 -44.08 15.89 34.57
N ALA A 808 -44.40 16.96 33.82
CA ALA A 808 -45.48 16.98 32.83
C ALA A 808 -45.39 15.87 31.75
N GLY A 809 -44.16 15.50 31.35
CA GLY A 809 -43.90 14.40 30.42
C GLY A 809 -43.61 13.03 31.05
N GLY A 810 -43.65 12.91 32.39
CA GLY A 810 -43.19 11.73 33.13
C GLY A 810 -41.66 11.65 33.27
N THR A 811 -41.19 11.09 34.39
CA THR A 811 -39.76 11.14 34.78
C THR A 811 -38.82 10.46 33.77
N TYR A 812 -39.22 9.32 33.23
CA TYR A 812 -38.41 8.58 32.27
C TYR A 812 -38.28 9.30 30.91
N PHE A 813 -39.40 9.78 30.35
CA PHE A 813 -39.39 10.47 29.06
C PHE A 813 -38.65 11.79 29.13
N ASN A 814 -38.79 12.57 30.21
CA ASN A 814 -37.99 13.79 30.39
C ASN A 814 -36.49 13.49 30.42
N ALA A 815 -36.05 12.40 31.05
CA ALA A 815 -34.65 12.00 31.01
C ALA A 815 -34.18 11.58 29.60
N VAL A 816 -35.02 10.87 28.84
CA VAL A 816 -34.74 10.46 27.44
C VAL A 816 -34.63 11.69 26.53
N PHE A 817 -35.61 12.60 26.55
CA PHE A 817 -35.62 13.80 25.74
C PHE A 817 -34.50 14.77 26.13
N GLY A 818 -34.26 14.95 27.44
CA GLY A 818 -33.17 15.79 27.93
C GLY A 818 -31.79 15.28 27.51
N TYR A 819 -31.55 13.97 27.60
CA TYR A 819 -30.31 13.36 27.11
C TYR A 819 -30.16 13.53 25.59
N THR A 820 -31.26 13.37 24.86
CA THR A 820 -31.24 13.46 23.40
C THR A 820 -31.02 14.91 22.90
N LEU A 821 -31.55 15.92 23.62
CA LEU A 821 -31.25 17.34 23.38
C LEU A 821 -29.77 17.65 23.63
N ALA A 822 -29.20 17.15 24.74
CA ALA A 822 -27.78 17.31 25.04
C ALA A 822 -26.88 16.67 23.98
N ASP A 823 -27.21 15.45 23.53
CA ASP A 823 -26.49 14.77 22.45
C ASP A 823 -26.58 15.54 21.11
N THR A 824 -27.74 16.14 20.82
CA THR A 824 -27.93 16.95 19.60
C THR A 824 -27.11 18.24 19.66
N ALA A 825 -27.07 18.93 20.81
CA ALA A 825 -26.21 20.09 21.01
C ALA A 825 -24.71 19.73 20.93
N ASN A 826 -24.35 18.50 21.31
CA ASN A 826 -22.98 18.01 21.27
C ASN A 826 -22.47 17.67 19.85
N ALA A 827 -23.32 17.69 18.81
CA ALA A 827 -22.96 17.28 17.45
C ALA A 827 -21.81 18.10 16.80
N ILE A 828 -21.58 19.33 17.28
CA ILE A 828 -20.50 20.22 16.80
C ILE A 828 -19.17 19.95 17.52
N SER A 829 -19.21 19.26 18.67
CA SER A 829 -18.02 19.09 19.49
C SER A 829 -16.92 18.34 18.75
N ILE A 830 -15.69 18.86 18.87
CA ILE A 830 -14.47 18.30 18.26
C ILE A 830 -13.79 17.33 19.25
N THR A 831 -14.30 17.20 20.47
CA THR A 831 -13.70 16.30 21.47
C THR A 831 -13.86 14.82 21.05
N PRO A 832 -12.87 13.95 21.36
CA PRO A 832 -13.00 12.52 21.10
C PRO A 832 -14.25 11.96 21.78
N GLY A 833 -15.13 11.32 21.00
CA GLY A 833 -16.41 10.80 21.49
C GLY A 833 -17.43 11.86 21.95
N GLY A 834 -17.12 13.15 21.84
CA GLY A 834 -17.98 14.22 22.36
C GLY A 834 -18.02 14.30 23.89
N SER A 835 -17.12 13.58 24.58
CA SER A 835 -17.03 13.59 26.05
C SER A 835 -16.50 14.93 26.56
N GLY A 836 -16.94 15.34 27.75
CA GLY A 836 -16.78 16.66 28.35
C GLY A 836 -17.92 17.61 28.02
N THR A 837 -18.18 17.86 26.73
CA THR A 837 -19.24 18.77 26.27
C THR A 837 -20.64 18.16 26.40
N ALA A 838 -20.79 16.86 26.14
CA ALA A 838 -22.04 16.15 26.41
C ALA A 838 -22.41 16.21 27.90
N GLU A 839 -21.46 15.91 28.79
CA GLU A 839 -21.65 15.90 30.23
C GLU A 839 -22.00 17.28 30.78
N TYR A 840 -21.38 18.33 30.22
CA TYR A 840 -21.72 19.72 30.54
C TYR A 840 -23.18 20.05 30.18
N PHE A 841 -23.64 19.69 28.97
CA PHE A 841 -25.03 19.92 28.56
C PHE A 841 -26.03 19.03 29.31
N ILE A 842 -25.69 17.76 29.56
CA ILE A 842 -26.52 16.86 30.39
C ILE A 842 -26.69 17.44 31.79
N LYS A 843 -25.60 17.90 32.44
CA LYS A 843 -25.65 18.55 33.75
C LYS A 843 -26.61 19.74 33.77
N GLN A 844 -26.55 20.61 32.75
CA GLN A 844 -27.44 21.77 32.65
C GLN A 844 -28.90 21.38 32.51
N ILE A 845 -29.23 20.51 31.55
CA ILE A 845 -30.61 20.09 31.32
C ILE A 845 -31.17 19.32 32.53
N PHE A 846 -30.33 18.47 33.14
CA PHE A 846 -30.77 17.59 34.20
C PHE A 846 -31.02 18.32 35.51
N SER A 847 -30.41 19.50 35.70
CA SER A 847 -30.65 20.34 36.89
C SER A 847 -32.12 20.70 37.11
N GLN A 848 -32.95 20.71 36.06
CA GLN A 848 -34.40 20.98 36.13
C GLN A 848 -35.25 19.77 36.54
N ILE A 849 -34.81 18.56 36.18
CA ILE A 849 -35.53 17.32 36.51
C ILE A 849 -35.03 16.68 37.81
N THR A 850 -33.84 17.06 38.29
CA THR A 850 -33.29 16.59 39.57
C THR A 850 -33.92 17.28 40.78
N GLN A 851 -33.99 16.57 41.91
CA GLN A 851 -34.41 17.12 43.21
C GLN A 851 -33.23 17.29 44.17
N SER A 852 -33.26 18.33 45.01
CA SER A 852 -32.24 18.57 46.05
C SER A 852 -32.34 17.52 47.16
N THR A 853 -31.21 17.16 47.75
CA THR A 853 -31.14 16.14 48.82
C THR A 853 -30.22 16.61 49.95
N THR A 854 -30.35 16.00 51.12
CA THR A 854 -29.49 16.26 52.29
C THR A 854 -28.72 15.00 52.67
N ILE A 855 -27.41 15.13 52.91
CA ILE A 855 -26.57 13.99 53.28
C ILE A 855 -25.84 14.26 54.58
N ASN A 856 -25.86 13.27 55.46
CA ASN A 856 -25.13 13.32 56.72
C ASN A 856 -23.66 12.96 56.48
N ILE A 857 -22.77 13.93 56.68
CA ILE A 857 -21.32 13.75 56.59
C ILE A 857 -20.77 13.68 58.01
N ASP A 858 -20.01 12.63 58.31
CA ASP A 858 -19.33 12.49 59.59
C ASP A 858 -18.08 13.37 59.55
N LYS A 859 -18.07 14.43 60.37
CA LYS A 859 -16.87 15.20 60.69
C LYS A 859 -16.54 14.93 62.15
N HIS A 860 -15.41 14.27 62.40
CA HIS A 860 -14.88 14.05 63.74
C HIS A 860 -15.88 13.38 64.72
N GLY A 861 -16.67 12.41 64.25
CA GLY A 861 -17.63 11.67 65.08
C GLY A 861 -18.99 12.37 65.27
N LYS A 862 -19.24 13.49 64.57
CA LYS A 862 -20.54 14.18 64.54
C LYS A 862 -21.09 14.22 63.12
N PHE A 863 -22.35 13.79 62.97
CA PHE A 863 -23.06 13.83 61.70
C PHE A 863 -23.57 15.26 61.41
N GLU A 864 -22.96 15.94 60.45
CA GLU A 864 -23.47 17.21 59.90
C GLU A 864 -24.32 16.92 58.66
N SER A 865 -25.57 17.39 58.65
CA SER A 865 -26.43 17.34 57.47
C SER A 865 -26.03 18.43 56.47
N VAL A 866 -25.46 18.03 55.34
CA VAL A 866 -25.07 18.94 54.25
C VAL A 866 -26.18 18.97 53.19
N TYR A 867 -26.70 20.16 52.91
CA TYR A 867 -27.67 20.39 51.84
C TYR A 867 -26.98 20.36 50.47
N ILE A 868 -27.54 19.60 49.53
CA ILE A 868 -27.00 19.42 48.19
C ILE A 868 -28.00 19.98 47.20
N SER A 869 -27.54 20.95 46.40
CA SER A 869 -28.36 21.63 45.41
C SER A 869 -28.73 20.69 44.25
N THR A 870 -29.79 21.03 43.51
CA THR A 870 -30.18 20.31 42.28
C THR A 870 -29.04 20.24 41.26
N LYS A 871 -28.24 21.30 41.14
CA LYS A 871 -27.04 21.34 40.26
C LYS A 871 -25.98 20.34 40.70
N ASP A 872 -25.76 20.16 42.00
CA ASP A 872 -24.79 19.18 42.51
C ASP A 872 -25.29 17.75 42.31
N VAL A 873 -26.59 17.47 42.57
CA VAL A 873 -27.22 16.17 42.26
C VAL A 873 -27.12 15.83 40.77
N SER A 874 -27.38 16.80 39.88
CA SER A 874 -27.23 16.61 38.43
C SER A 874 -25.78 16.29 38.01
N THR A 875 -24.79 16.86 38.70
CA THR A 875 -23.36 16.57 38.46
C THR A 875 -23.05 15.11 38.78
N ILE A 876 -23.62 14.57 39.86
CA ILE A 876 -23.39 13.19 40.31
C ILE A 876 -24.13 12.19 39.42
N VAL A 877 -25.38 12.47 39.06
CA VAL A 877 -26.13 11.65 38.09
C VAL A 877 -25.40 11.57 36.76
N THR A 878 -24.84 12.70 36.30
CA THR A 878 -24.02 12.74 35.07
C THR A 878 -22.73 11.92 35.22
N ALA A 879 -22.03 12.03 36.36
CA ALA A 879 -20.83 11.24 36.62
C ALA A 879 -21.11 9.72 36.66
N VAL A 880 -22.21 9.31 37.29
CA VAL A 880 -22.67 7.91 37.32
C VAL A 880 -22.98 7.41 35.91
N ASN A 881 -23.69 8.21 35.12
CA ASN A 881 -23.96 7.90 33.72
C ASN A 881 -22.68 7.73 32.92
N SER A 882 -21.72 8.65 33.05
CA SER A 882 -20.45 8.58 32.33
C SER A 882 -19.65 7.34 32.71
N VAL A 883 -19.57 6.99 33.99
CA VAL A 883 -18.88 5.78 34.44
C VAL A 883 -19.58 4.52 33.92
N ALA A 884 -20.90 4.43 34.07
CA ALA A 884 -21.67 3.24 33.73
C ALA A 884 -21.90 3.04 32.22
N SER A 885 -22.09 4.12 31.46
CA SER A 885 -22.38 4.06 30.01
C SER A 885 -21.14 4.33 29.12
N VAL A 886 -20.16 5.09 29.63
CA VAL A 886 -18.94 5.45 28.89
C VAL A 886 -17.76 4.57 29.30
N ILE A 887 -17.37 4.57 30.57
CA ILE A 887 -16.11 3.96 31.05
C ILE A 887 -16.16 2.44 31.08
N ILE A 888 -17.10 1.86 31.85
CA ILE A 888 -17.22 0.41 32.03
C ILE A 888 -17.35 -0.31 30.66
N PRO A 889 -18.24 0.13 29.75
CA PRO A 889 -18.35 -0.49 28.43
C PRO A 889 -17.08 -0.33 27.58
N SER A 890 -16.32 0.76 27.74
CA SER A 890 -15.06 0.96 27.01
C SER A 890 -13.95 0.02 27.49
N LEU A 891 -13.84 -0.19 28.81
CA LEU A 891 -12.88 -1.13 29.40
C LEU A 891 -13.21 -2.59 29.01
N LEU A 892 -14.47 -3.00 29.16
CA LEU A 892 -14.91 -4.34 28.76
C LEU A 892 -14.70 -4.57 27.28
N SER A 893 -15.02 -3.58 26.44
CA SER A 893 -14.83 -3.72 25.01
C SER A 893 -13.33 -3.71 24.62
N ALA A 894 -12.45 -3.01 25.33
CA ALA A 894 -11.00 -3.08 25.11
C ALA A 894 -10.42 -4.46 25.44
N LEU A 895 -10.84 -5.06 26.56
CA LEU A 895 -10.54 -6.44 26.91
C LEU A 895 -11.10 -7.42 25.86
N PHE A 896 -12.29 -7.14 25.33
CA PHE A 896 -12.89 -7.93 24.25
C PHE A 896 -12.09 -7.82 22.94
N LEU A 897 -11.61 -6.62 22.58
CA LEU A 897 -10.71 -6.40 21.43
C LEU A 897 -9.42 -7.20 21.56
N LEU A 898 -8.82 -7.23 22.75
CA LEU A 898 -7.62 -8.03 23.03
C LEU A 898 -7.91 -9.53 22.85
N THR A 899 -9.07 -9.99 23.35
CA THR A 899 -9.55 -11.36 23.14
C THR A 899 -9.72 -11.65 21.64
N VAL A 900 -10.35 -10.75 20.89
CA VAL A 900 -10.53 -10.87 19.43
C VAL A 900 -9.19 -10.90 18.72
N TYR A 901 -8.23 -10.05 19.09
CA TYR A 901 -6.90 -10.01 18.49
C TYR A 901 -6.13 -11.33 18.68
N ILE A 902 -6.13 -11.87 19.91
CA ILE A 902 -5.52 -13.17 20.22
C ILE A 902 -6.22 -14.28 19.42
N GLY A 903 -7.55 -14.27 19.39
CA GLY A 903 -8.37 -15.24 18.68
C GLY A 903 -8.13 -15.22 17.17
N GLU A 904 -8.05 -14.04 16.54
CA GLU A 904 -7.81 -13.89 15.11
C GLU A 904 -6.39 -14.32 14.75
N THR A 905 -5.41 -13.99 15.58
CA THR A 905 -4.02 -14.44 15.37
C THR A 905 -3.94 -15.97 15.37
N ARG A 906 -4.64 -16.62 16.30
CA ARG A 906 -4.74 -18.09 16.36
C ARG A 906 -5.52 -18.64 15.17
N LYS A 907 -6.69 -18.10 14.86
CA LYS A 907 -7.52 -18.53 13.73
C LYS A 907 -6.76 -18.43 12.41
N ASN A 908 -6.05 -17.33 12.18
CA ASN A 908 -5.22 -17.12 10.99
C ASN A 908 -4.06 -18.12 10.91
N LYS A 909 -3.41 -18.44 12.04
CA LYS A 909 -2.37 -19.49 12.08
C LYS A 909 -2.94 -20.84 11.63
N TYR A 910 -4.11 -21.24 12.14
CA TYR A 910 -4.75 -22.51 11.77
C TYR A 910 -5.35 -22.50 10.36
N ALA A 911 -5.92 -21.38 9.92
CA ALA A 911 -6.44 -21.21 8.56
C ALA A 911 -5.32 -21.24 7.52
N ARG A 912 -4.16 -20.62 7.79
CA ARG A 912 -2.96 -20.75 6.96
C ARG A 912 -2.45 -22.17 6.95
N LYS A 913 -2.38 -22.84 8.11
CA LYS A 913 -1.98 -24.25 8.19
C LYS A 913 -2.93 -25.13 7.35
N ARG A 914 -4.24 -24.92 7.44
CA ARG A 914 -5.26 -25.60 6.64
C ARG A 914 -5.13 -25.31 5.15
N ARG A 915 -5.04 -24.03 4.77
CA ARG A 915 -4.86 -23.60 3.38
C ARG A 915 -3.63 -24.27 2.78
N ASN A 916 -2.48 -24.16 3.45
CA ASN A 916 -1.24 -24.79 3.01
C ASN A 916 -1.35 -26.32 2.91
N LEU A 917 -2.07 -26.98 3.81
CA LEU A 917 -2.29 -28.45 3.77
C LEU A 917 -3.26 -28.89 2.66
N CYS A 918 -4.38 -28.20 2.47
CA CYS A 918 -5.31 -28.45 1.35
C CYS A 918 -4.63 -28.26 0.00
N ILE A 919 -3.67 -27.36 -0.03
CA ILE A 919 -2.85 -27.02 -1.19
C ILE A 919 -1.71 -28.05 -1.44
N MET A 920 -1.40 -28.93 -0.48
CA MET A 920 -0.27 -29.87 -0.54
C MET A 920 -0.65 -31.31 -0.96
N GLU A 921 -1.91 -31.59 -1.32
CA GLU A 921 -2.38 -32.91 -1.82
C GLU A 921 -1.79 -34.13 -1.09
N ASN A 922 -1.69 -34.10 0.24
CA ASN A 922 -1.35 -35.29 1.01
C ASN A 922 -2.58 -35.78 1.77
N ASN A 923 -2.94 -37.05 1.59
CA ASN A 923 -4.08 -37.72 2.23
C ASN A 923 -3.99 -37.82 3.77
N ASP A 924 -2.88 -37.39 4.38
CA ASP A 924 -2.67 -37.37 5.84
C ASP A 924 -3.25 -36.16 6.58
N ILE A 925 -4.40 -35.65 6.11
CA ILE A 925 -5.10 -34.53 6.76
C ILE A 925 -5.79 -34.96 8.08
N LYS A 926 -5.97 -36.27 8.31
CA LYS A 926 -6.79 -36.79 9.41
C LYS A 926 -6.27 -36.44 10.82
N ASN A 927 -4.96 -36.20 11.02
CA ASN A 927 -4.37 -36.01 12.36
C ASN A 927 -3.91 -34.58 12.69
N VAL A 928 -4.20 -33.58 11.84
CA VAL A 928 -3.78 -32.20 12.11
C VAL A 928 -4.92 -31.39 12.73
N LYS A 929 -4.70 -30.78 13.89
CA LYS A 929 -5.66 -29.81 14.46
C LYS A 929 -5.74 -28.56 13.57
N LEU A 930 -6.83 -28.43 12.82
CA LEU A 930 -7.07 -27.34 11.84
C LEU A 930 -8.03 -26.24 12.35
N LYS A 931 -8.58 -26.39 13.56
CA LYS A 931 -9.53 -25.43 14.15
C LYS A 931 -9.10 -25.03 15.55
N THR A 932 -9.37 -23.78 15.92
CA THR A 932 -9.16 -23.27 17.28
C THR A 932 -10.46 -23.27 18.07
N THR A 933 -10.41 -23.76 19.31
CA THR A 933 -11.51 -23.69 20.29
C THR A 933 -11.45 -22.44 21.17
N PHE A 934 -10.42 -21.59 20.99
CA PHE A 934 -10.17 -20.39 21.80
C PHE A 934 -11.42 -19.51 21.91
N TYR A 935 -12.11 -19.34 20.80
CA TYR A 935 -13.28 -18.48 20.71
C TYR A 935 -14.52 -19.05 21.41
N VAL A 936 -14.61 -20.37 21.62
CA VAL A 936 -15.67 -20.99 22.43
C VAL A 936 -15.34 -20.79 23.91
N ALA A 937 -14.11 -21.12 24.31
CA ALA A 937 -13.62 -20.95 25.67
C ALA A 937 -13.68 -19.47 26.12
N ALA A 938 -13.26 -18.55 25.27
CA ALA A 938 -13.31 -17.11 25.55
C ALA A 938 -14.75 -16.63 25.78
N THR A 939 -15.73 -17.10 24.98
CA THR A 939 -17.13 -16.73 25.18
C THR A 939 -17.65 -17.23 26.54
N ILE A 940 -17.30 -18.45 26.95
CA ILE A 940 -17.66 -18.98 28.28
C ILE A 940 -17.04 -18.11 29.39
N VAL A 941 -15.74 -17.79 29.29
CA VAL A 941 -15.04 -16.93 30.25
C VAL A 941 -15.70 -15.55 30.33
N TRP A 942 -16.11 -14.97 29.21
CA TRP A 942 -16.81 -13.68 29.19
C TRP A 942 -18.19 -13.74 29.87
N VAL A 943 -18.99 -14.77 29.59
CA VAL A 943 -20.32 -14.94 30.19
C VAL A 943 -20.22 -15.16 31.70
N VAL A 944 -19.35 -16.08 32.12
CA VAL A 944 -19.14 -16.38 33.56
C VAL A 944 -18.52 -15.17 34.26
N GLY A 945 -17.53 -14.52 33.66
CA GLY A 945 -16.88 -13.34 34.23
C GLY A 945 -17.83 -12.18 34.45
N ILE A 946 -18.69 -11.88 33.47
CA ILE A 946 -19.72 -10.83 33.61
C ILE A 946 -20.73 -11.22 34.70
N ALA A 947 -21.21 -12.47 34.72
CA ALA A 947 -22.16 -12.94 35.73
C ALA A 947 -21.59 -12.86 37.15
N VAL A 948 -20.33 -13.25 37.35
CA VAL A 948 -19.63 -13.18 38.64
C VAL A 948 -19.42 -11.73 39.07
N VAL A 949 -18.96 -10.86 38.17
CA VAL A 949 -18.75 -9.43 38.49
C VAL A 949 -20.06 -8.73 38.84
N SER A 950 -21.13 -8.99 38.08
CA SER A 950 -22.46 -8.47 38.39
C SER A 950 -23.02 -9.03 39.71
N GLY A 951 -22.81 -10.32 39.99
CA GLY A 951 -23.20 -10.95 41.25
C GLY A 951 -22.45 -10.37 42.46
N LEU A 952 -21.13 -10.21 42.35
CA LEU A 952 -20.30 -9.58 43.38
C LEU A 952 -20.69 -8.11 43.61
N TYR A 953 -21.00 -7.36 42.55
CA TYR A 953 -21.48 -5.98 42.69
C TYR A 953 -22.86 -5.86 43.34
N MET A 954 -23.72 -6.87 43.18
CA MET A 954 -25.00 -6.90 43.90
C MET A 954 -24.84 -7.32 45.37
N TRP A 955 -23.79 -8.11 45.67
CA TRP A 955 -23.50 -8.61 47.02
C TRP A 955 -22.78 -7.58 47.91
N ILE A 956 -21.77 -6.89 47.36
CA ILE A 956 -21.14 -5.69 47.96
C ILE A 956 -22.17 -4.56 47.93
#